data_AF-A0A3A3EQD2-F1
#
_entry.id   AF-A0A3A3EQD2-F1
#
_cell.length_a   1.000
_cell.length_b   1.000
_cell.length_c   1.000
_cell.angle_alpha   90.00
_cell.angle_beta   90.00
_cell.angle_gamma   90.00
#
_symmetry.space_group_name_H-M   'P 1'
#
loop_
_entity.id
_entity.type
_entity.pdbx_description
1 polymer ?
#
loop_
_entity_poly.entity_id
_entity_poly.type
_entity_poly.pdbx_seq_one_letter_code
_entity_poly.pdbx_strand_id
1 'polypeptide(L)'
;MNTALFFVGEWQVTPATNSIRRGEQTKHLEPKAMDVLLLLCEKQGELLTSEEIISHCWPNVALGDNPLHKVITQLRKAFDDKASDPHYIETIRKRGYRVIAEINFPLNEEQKASQTSWQGDSPFVGLSAFAPEQADVFFGRNKQIATLLQRVSAQIEFGRAFCLILGASGSGKSSLVNAGVLPALMSSNGYDGIRVHSYCQLDFADVSKERLLLDLASTLLDLEINDAPVLSDISADALAELLLTDPEQVISRCKAALAALNKERTTPYLFLFIDRLEVLLSSPLFSDDERNQLLALIERLATSGCMIIFSACRNDFYPQVVSQPSLMAGKANGAHFDLLAPTRSELKQMIRLPALAAGLSWQHHPEHHTPLDEQLCNDTANNPDALPMLQYTLQQLYLQRSPDNELLFSEYQALGTIEGAIGQKAEQVFCQLPKDQQTELAAVLSKLITLSPDGETLTSRAARWSELTSTAATKLVQAMVDSRLFVSHLKNEQACFSLAHEALLRHWQRAIDWVQEHQQSLAIQSRVQLATERWLLEHKHSDFLLAQGKPLQEAQSLVKNPMFSLSSDDQALIKASNNKAKRKKRVLQITAAALVCLTFIATFMSVRSYHAEQIAKQKRQEAESLLGFMVGEFADKLRSVERMDLLDGISNKALEYFTNQDEEAASLFDFSDKQDQFNNRFQYAQTLEAMGEVAYSRGKTDEAFTAFENARTRLESLLKVQPNNLDLLMLAGANAFWLGNLTYEQSNYLATEPMFKRYLAYSEMMYQLAPNDFNSIMELSYSHNSLGSLYLTQFNYTLAKQSFTESLKLKNQALELKPNNKNLLRDKTDTISWIATTDERLGNLNAALEMLEQASQELINMLETSQNDASIYNYLANTYMQQSFLLSYFPNKKAAFLKAEKATNAINQARIQDPKNQKFQRTFYRSLAYQLMLLDKNKTSERVKDVLSYIDNQGFSNTTLINIQIDVIHYLINRNLLREAEDLLLKLESNSDFIERISDTSKIENLAALIKVNLIKAKLAEDKIARQQACQEAINAIEENNNGDKSIKRTYPLIQAYTCLNKESEVGTIKSKLIELGITNFDL
;
A
#
# COMPACT_ATOMS: atom_id res chain seq x y z
N MET A 1 3.24 12.50 25.68
CA MET A 1 3.23 11.41 26.68
C MET A 1 2.12 10.45 26.36
N ASN A 2 2.37 9.16 26.58
CA ASN A 2 1.54 8.04 26.14
C ASN A 2 0.03 8.29 26.32
N THR A 3 -0.71 8.28 25.22
CA THR A 3 -2.18 8.13 25.20
C THR A 3 -2.63 6.72 25.61
N ALA A 4 -1.67 5.85 25.95
CA ALA A 4 -1.90 4.50 26.41
C ALA A 4 -2.55 4.49 27.79
N LEU A 5 -3.48 3.55 27.95
CA LEU A 5 -4.08 3.18 29.23
C LEU A 5 -2.98 2.75 30.22
N PHE A 6 -3.11 3.10 31.49
CA PHE A 6 -2.22 2.66 32.57
C PHE A 6 -2.97 2.55 33.89
N PHE A 7 -2.37 1.94 34.91
CA PHE A 7 -2.97 1.73 36.22
C PHE A 7 -2.26 2.57 37.29
N VAL A 8 -3.02 3.10 38.23
CA VAL A 8 -2.54 3.74 39.46
C VAL A 8 -3.20 3.00 40.62
N GLY A 9 -2.44 2.10 41.26
CA GLY A 9 -2.96 1.11 42.20
C GLY A 9 -4.05 0.26 41.55
N GLU A 10 -5.24 0.29 42.14
CA GLU A 10 -6.41 -0.49 41.70
C GLU A 10 -7.23 0.23 40.60
N TRP A 11 -6.85 1.44 40.20
CA TRP A 11 -7.60 2.27 39.26
C TRP A 11 -6.97 2.26 37.88
N GLN A 12 -7.75 1.89 36.87
CA GLN A 12 -7.40 2.01 35.46
C GLN A 12 -7.60 3.45 35.01
N VAL A 13 -6.57 4.09 34.46
CA VAL A 13 -6.58 5.45 33.92
C VAL A 13 -6.57 5.39 32.39
N THR A 14 -7.54 6.03 31.76
CA THR A 14 -7.64 6.15 30.30
C THR A 14 -7.54 7.64 29.90
N PRO A 15 -6.33 8.12 29.53
CA PRO A 15 -6.11 9.54 29.22
C PRO A 15 -6.96 10.05 28.06
N ALA A 16 -7.13 9.23 27.01
CA ALA A 16 -7.89 9.60 25.81
C ALA A 16 -9.37 9.93 26.10
N THR A 17 -9.97 9.33 27.14
CA THR A 17 -11.38 9.55 27.52
C THR A 17 -11.54 10.35 28.81
N ASN A 18 -10.43 10.85 29.38
CA ASN A 18 -10.39 11.51 30.68
C ASN A 18 -11.16 10.73 31.77
N SER A 19 -10.97 9.42 31.83
CA SER A 19 -11.73 8.56 32.76
C SER A 19 -10.80 7.70 33.60
N ILE A 20 -11.25 7.42 34.83
CA ILE A 20 -10.68 6.41 35.71
C ILE A 20 -11.75 5.39 36.08
N ARG A 21 -11.37 4.11 36.18
CA ARG A 21 -12.30 3.00 36.47
C ARG A 21 -11.71 2.04 37.48
N ARG A 22 -12.56 1.58 38.41
CA ARG A 22 -12.26 0.48 39.36
C ARG A 22 -13.53 -0.38 39.50
N GLY A 23 -13.54 -1.56 38.87
CA GLY A 23 -14.74 -2.41 38.76
C GLY A 23 -15.88 -1.73 37.99
N GLU A 24 -17.09 -1.73 38.53
CA GLU A 24 -18.26 -1.03 37.94
C GLU A 24 -18.22 0.50 38.15
N GLN A 25 -17.30 1.02 38.97
CA GLN A 25 -17.23 2.44 39.26
C GLN A 25 -16.35 3.15 38.22
N THR A 26 -17.00 3.86 37.28
CA THR A 26 -16.34 4.76 36.33
C THR A 26 -16.52 6.20 36.80
N LYS A 27 -15.41 6.96 36.89
CA LYS A 27 -15.41 8.38 37.24
C LYS A 27 -14.68 9.16 36.14
N HIS A 28 -15.29 10.25 35.67
CA HIS A 28 -14.66 11.16 34.71
C HIS A 28 -13.89 12.26 35.45
N LEU A 29 -12.70 12.54 34.96
CA LEU A 29 -11.85 13.64 35.39
C LEU A 29 -12.01 14.82 34.42
N GLU A 30 -11.86 16.03 34.94
CA GLU A 30 -11.68 17.19 34.07
C GLU A 30 -10.34 17.07 33.32
N PRO A 31 -10.21 17.62 32.09
CA PRO A 31 -8.96 17.53 31.33
C PRO A 31 -7.74 18.02 32.13
N LYS A 32 -7.88 19.11 32.88
CA LYS A 32 -6.78 19.63 33.71
C LYS A 32 -6.45 18.76 34.93
N ALA A 33 -7.43 18.03 35.47
CA ALA A 33 -7.16 17.05 36.51
C ALA A 33 -6.43 15.84 35.94
N MET A 34 -6.75 15.43 34.72
CA MET A 34 -6.01 14.39 34.01
C MET A 34 -4.58 14.84 33.70
N ASP A 35 -4.37 16.08 33.22
CA ASP A 35 -3.02 16.64 32.96
C ASP A 35 -2.13 16.59 34.22
N VAL A 36 -2.67 17.03 35.38
CA VAL A 36 -1.94 16.99 36.65
C VAL A 36 -1.67 15.56 37.11
N LEU A 37 -2.64 14.64 36.95
CA LEU A 37 -2.44 13.23 37.27
C LEU A 37 -1.32 12.62 36.42
N LEU A 38 -1.31 12.89 35.12
CA LEU A 38 -0.27 12.42 34.20
C LEU A 38 1.12 12.91 34.62
N LEU A 39 1.26 14.19 34.96
CA LEU A 39 2.53 14.76 35.42
C LEU A 39 3.00 14.13 36.73
N LEU A 40 2.10 13.99 37.71
CA LEU A 40 2.42 13.36 38.99
C LEU A 40 2.80 11.88 38.82
N CYS A 41 2.17 11.20 37.87
CA CYS A 41 2.46 9.80 37.55
C CYS A 41 3.77 9.63 36.78
N GLU A 42 4.11 10.56 35.89
CA GLU A 42 5.41 10.57 35.19
C GLU A 42 6.58 10.70 36.16
N LYS A 43 6.39 11.48 37.24
CA LYS A 43 7.38 11.74 38.29
C LYS A 43 7.12 10.88 39.53
N GLN A 44 6.75 9.61 39.35
CA GLN A 44 6.36 8.71 40.44
C GLN A 44 7.38 8.71 41.59
N GLY A 45 6.91 8.89 42.81
CA GLY A 45 7.76 8.91 44.02
C GLY A 45 8.55 10.20 44.25
N GLU A 46 8.73 11.05 43.22
CA GLU A 46 9.37 12.35 43.35
C GLU A 46 8.40 13.40 43.93
N LEU A 47 8.93 14.31 44.75
CA LEU A 47 8.15 15.41 45.31
C LEU A 47 8.14 16.58 44.33
N LEU A 48 6.97 16.88 43.77
CA LEU A 48 6.77 18.03 42.89
C LEU A 48 6.20 19.22 43.67
N THR A 49 6.85 20.37 43.56
CA THR A 49 6.41 21.63 44.17
C THR A 49 5.18 22.20 43.46
N SER A 50 4.42 23.06 44.15
CA SER A 50 3.25 23.71 43.54
C SER A 50 3.61 24.52 42.28
N GLU A 51 4.77 25.19 42.29
CA GLU A 51 5.25 25.98 41.15
C GLU A 51 5.61 25.10 39.94
N GLU A 52 6.25 23.95 40.15
CA GLU A 52 6.57 22.99 39.08
C GLU A 52 5.30 22.42 38.43
N ILE A 53 4.30 22.05 39.23
CA ILE A 53 3.04 21.52 38.68
C ILE A 53 2.26 22.62 37.95
N ILE A 54 2.22 23.84 38.50
CA ILE A 54 1.50 24.95 37.87
C ILE A 54 2.16 25.36 36.55
N SER A 55 3.47 25.52 36.53
CA SER A 55 4.21 25.90 35.32
C SER A 55 4.08 24.87 34.20
N HIS A 56 3.98 23.58 34.53
CA HIS A 56 3.83 22.51 33.54
C HIS A 56 2.39 22.36 33.04
N CYS A 57 1.40 22.29 33.94
CA CYS A 57 0.00 22.02 33.56
C CYS A 57 -0.78 23.28 33.14
N TRP A 58 -0.29 24.48 33.49
CA TRP A 58 -0.86 25.78 33.10
C TRP A 58 0.21 26.74 32.58
N PRO A 59 0.88 26.42 31.45
CA PRO A 59 1.88 27.31 30.88
C PRO A 59 1.20 28.64 30.51
N ASN A 60 1.81 29.76 30.92
CA ASN A 60 1.38 31.13 30.63
C ASN A 60 0.15 31.66 31.38
N VAL A 61 -0.26 31.04 32.51
CA VAL A 61 -1.31 31.60 33.38
C VAL A 61 -0.76 31.86 34.77
N ALA A 62 -0.77 33.13 35.20
CA ALA A 62 -0.37 33.51 36.56
C ALA A 62 -1.47 33.08 37.56
N LEU A 63 -1.39 31.84 38.03
CA LEU A 63 -2.28 31.27 39.03
C LEU A 63 -1.57 31.23 40.40
N GLY A 64 -2.29 31.57 41.48
CA GLY A 64 -1.86 31.20 42.83
C GLY A 64 -2.14 29.72 43.12
N ASP A 65 -1.79 29.20 44.30
CA ASP A 65 -1.91 27.75 44.62
C ASP A 65 -3.34 27.17 44.62
N ASN A 66 -4.36 28.03 44.62
CA ASN A 66 -5.77 27.65 44.83
C ASN A 66 -6.35 26.67 43.77
N PRO A 67 -6.10 26.82 42.45
CA PRO A 67 -6.57 25.88 41.43
C PRO A 67 -5.90 24.50 41.55
N LEU A 68 -4.60 24.45 41.87
CA LEU A 68 -3.90 23.18 42.09
C LEU A 68 -4.48 22.43 43.30
N HIS A 69 -4.74 23.12 44.41
CA HIS A 69 -5.39 22.53 45.57
C HIS A 69 -6.76 21.92 45.21
N LYS A 70 -7.57 22.60 44.41
CA LYS A 70 -8.86 22.08 43.93
C LYS A 70 -8.71 20.82 43.09
N VAL A 71 -7.74 20.81 42.17
CA VAL A 71 -7.45 19.63 41.33
C VAL A 71 -6.98 18.45 42.17
N ILE A 72 -6.09 18.66 43.14
CA ILE A 72 -5.66 17.57 44.05
C ILE A 72 -6.83 17.05 44.90
N THR A 73 -7.73 17.94 45.37
CA THR A 73 -8.96 17.51 46.07
C THR A 73 -9.87 16.70 45.15
N GLN A 74 -10.01 17.08 43.89
CA GLN A 74 -10.78 16.33 42.89
C GLN A 74 -10.17 14.96 42.63
N LEU A 75 -8.85 14.87 42.42
CA LEU A 75 -8.14 13.61 42.21
C LEU A 75 -8.28 12.66 43.40
N ARG A 76 -8.13 13.18 44.63
CA ARG A 76 -8.36 12.39 45.85
C ARG A 76 -9.79 11.86 45.94
N LYS A 77 -10.79 12.70 45.65
CA LYS A 77 -12.19 12.26 45.60
C LYS A 77 -12.43 11.20 44.51
N ALA A 78 -11.72 11.31 43.39
CA ALA A 78 -11.82 10.35 42.30
C ALA A 78 -11.23 8.99 42.70
N PHE A 79 -10.07 8.96 43.35
CA PHE A 79 -9.44 7.72 43.85
C PHE A 79 -10.02 7.15 45.15
N ASP A 80 -11.00 7.83 45.76
CA ASP A 80 -11.50 7.58 47.12
C ASP A 80 -10.39 7.67 48.19
N ASP A 81 -9.45 8.59 47.98
CA ASP A 81 -8.27 8.84 48.82
C ASP A 81 -8.52 9.97 49.84
N LYS A 82 -7.88 9.90 51.02
CA LYS A 82 -8.01 10.90 52.09
C LYS A 82 -6.68 11.57 52.39
N ALA A 83 -6.65 12.90 52.48
CA ALA A 83 -5.42 13.64 52.78
C ALA A 83 -4.80 13.33 54.16
N SER A 84 -5.60 12.84 55.11
CA SER A 84 -5.15 12.42 56.43
C SER A 84 -4.54 11.00 56.46
N ASP A 85 -4.81 10.20 55.44
CA ASP A 85 -4.41 8.80 55.33
C ASP A 85 -4.21 8.44 53.84
N PRO A 86 -3.17 9.01 53.20
CA PRO A 86 -3.01 8.97 51.76
C PRO A 86 -2.60 7.57 51.29
N HIS A 87 -3.33 7.03 50.32
CA HIS A 87 -3.01 5.76 49.65
C HIS A 87 -2.53 5.98 48.21
N TYR A 88 -2.89 7.11 47.59
CA TYR A 88 -2.56 7.40 46.19
C TYR A 88 -1.71 8.66 46.06
N ILE A 89 -2.16 9.78 46.63
CA ILE A 89 -1.47 11.08 46.53
C ILE A 89 -1.15 11.59 47.92
N GLU A 90 0.14 11.71 48.24
CA GLU A 90 0.63 12.29 49.49
C GLU A 90 0.86 13.80 49.35
N THR A 91 0.49 14.58 50.38
CA THR A 91 0.81 16.00 50.46
C THR A 91 1.88 16.24 51.51
N ILE A 92 3.02 16.79 51.10
CA ILE A 92 4.05 17.28 52.01
C ILE A 92 3.78 18.77 52.27
N ARG A 93 3.34 19.10 53.50
CA ARG A 93 2.92 20.46 53.86
C ARG A 93 3.98 21.51 53.46
N LYS A 94 3.53 22.56 52.75
CA LYS A 94 4.35 23.67 52.25
C LYS A 94 5.48 23.30 51.29
N ARG A 95 5.53 22.05 50.80
CA ARG A 95 6.56 21.60 49.86
C ARG A 95 6.00 21.08 48.55
N GLY A 96 4.89 20.33 48.56
CA GLY A 96 4.33 19.82 47.31
C GLY A 96 3.51 18.54 47.43
N TYR A 97 3.40 17.82 46.32
CA TYR A 97 2.63 16.60 46.15
C TYR A 97 3.46 15.50 45.49
N ARG A 98 3.18 14.23 45.81
CA ARG A 98 3.73 13.07 45.11
C ARG A 98 2.72 11.92 45.04
N VAL A 99 2.85 11.10 44.01
CA VAL A 99 2.12 9.82 43.92
C VAL A 99 2.90 8.74 44.66
N ILE A 100 2.20 8.02 45.54
CA ILE A 100 2.74 6.92 46.34
C ILE A 100 2.14 5.56 45.97
N ALA A 101 1.06 5.55 45.19
CA ALA A 101 0.52 4.32 44.62
C ALA A 101 1.46 3.75 43.55
N GLU A 102 1.45 2.42 43.42
CA GLU A 102 2.13 1.70 42.35
C GLU A 102 1.53 2.09 41.00
N ILE A 103 2.38 2.45 40.02
CA ILE A 103 1.94 2.82 38.68
C ILE A 103 2.37 1.72 37.73
N ASN A 104 1.37 1.07 37.13
CA ASN A 104 1.57 -0.05 36.21
C ASN A 104 1.11 0.37 34.81
N PHE A 105 2.06 0.66 33.94
CA PHE A 105 1.80 0.83 32.52
C PHE A 105 1.76 -0.57 31.89
N PRO A 106 0.69 -0.98 31.18
CA PRO A 106 0.78 -2.13 30.29
C PRO A 106 1.93 -1.86 29.29
N LEU A 107 2.95 -2.69 29.40
CA LEU A 107 4.38 -2.34 29.34
C LEU A 107 4.95 -1.95 27.96
N ASN A 108 6.00 -1.13 28.02
CA ASN A 108 7.07 -1.08 27.04
C ASN A 108 7.76 -2.47 27.01
N GLU A 109 7.55 -3.25 25.94
CA GLU A 109 7.88 -4.70 25.92
C GLU A 109 9.35 -5.02 26.21
N GLU A 110 10.27 -4.11 25.86
CA GLU A 110 11.70 -4.23 26.14
C GLU A 110 12.02 -4.21 27.64
N GLN A 111 11.29 -3.42 28.42
CA GLN A 111 11.46 -3.32 29.85
C GLN A 111 10.91 -4.56 30.56
N LYS A 112 9.77 -5.11 30.09
CA LYS A 112 9.25 -6.40 30.56
C LYS A 112 10.28 -7.51 30.31
N ALA A 113 10.77 -7.62 29.06
CA ALA A 113 11.74 -8.64 28.69
C ALA A 113 13.06 -8.54 29.49
N SER A 114 13.54 -7.33 29.78
CA SER A 114 14.76 -7.12 30.57
C SER A 114 14.61 -7.44 32.05
N GLN A 115 13.39 -7.39 32.58
CA GLN A 115 13.08 -7.71 33.98
C GLN A 115 12.71 -9.19 34.17
N THR A 116 12.28 -9.86 33.10
CA THR A 116 12.04 -11.30 33.06
C THR A 116 13.37 -12.06 33.07
N SER A 117 13.51 -13.04 33.96
CA SER A 117 14.60 -14.03 33.91
C SER A 117 14.01 -15.39 33.58
N TRP A 118 13.93 -15.71 32.28
CA TRP A 118 13.41 -16.99 31.82
C TRP A 118 14.40 -18.11 32.15
N GLN A 119 13.97 -19.06 32.97
CA GLN A 119 14.76 -20.25 33.35
C GLN A 119 14.17 -21.57 32.81
N GLY A 120 13.17 -21.50 31.92
CA GLY A 120 12.67 -22.69 31.25
C GLY A 120 13.63 -23.22 30.20
N ASP A 121 13.16 -24.16 29.38
CA ASP A 121 13.87 -24.64 28.19
C ASP A 121 14.02 -23.51 27.14
N SER A 122 14.13 -23.86 25.85
CA SER A 122 14.21 -22.85 24.80
C SER A 122 13.08 -21.82 24.89
N PRO A 123 13.36 -20.50 24.84
CA PRO A 123 12.33 -19.47 24.77
C PRO A 123 11.57 -19.49 23.43
N PHE A 124 12.04 -20.31 22.49
CA PHE A 124 11.44 -20.55 21.18
C PHE A 124 10.89 -21.98 21.13
N VAL A 125 9.59 -22.11 20.85
CA VAL A 125 8.86 -23.38 20.98
C VAL A 125 8.88 -24.25 19.72
N GLY A 126 9.55 -23.78 18.67
CA GLY A 126 9.63 -24.48 17.39
C GLY A 126 8.27 -24.51 16.68
N LEU A 127 7.87 -25.68 16.18
CA LEU A 127 6.59 -25.84 15.47
C LEU A 127 5.39 -25.97 16.43
N SER A 128 5.61 -26.07 17.73
CA SER A 128 4.53 -26.15 18.73
C SER A 128 3.91 -24.79 19.00
N ALA A 129 2.68 -24.78 19.54
CA ALA A 129 2.10 -23.55 20.08
C ALA A 129 2.71 -23.22 21.44
N PHE A 130 2.79 -21.94 21.78
CA PHE A 130 3.17 -21.53 23.13
C PHE A 130 2.11 -22.00 24.14
N ALA A 131 2.55 -22.56 25.25
CA ALA A 131 1.73 -22.95 26.38
C ALA A 131 1.53 -21.77 27.37
N PRO A 132 0.54 -21.83 28.28
CA PRO A 132 0.29 -20.76 29.24
C PRO A 132 1.48 -20.44 30.15
N GLU A 133 2.32 -21.42 30.46
CA GLU A 133 3.51 -21.28 31.29
C GLU A 133 4.62 -20.46 30.60
N GLN A 134 4.52 -20.31 29.27
CA GLN A 134 5.50 -19.60 28.45
C GLN A 134 5.07 -18.16 28.13
N ALA A 135 4.09 -17.61 28.85
CA ALA A 135 3.59 -16.25 28.67
C ALA A 135 4.67 -15.16 28.79
N ASP A 136 5.70 -15.41 29.59
CA ASP A 136 6.79 -14.47 29.84
C ASP A 136 7.81 -14.37 28.70
N VAL A 137 7.76 -15.32 27.75
CA VAL A 137 8.56 -15.31 26.52
C VAL A 137 7.71 -15.11 25.26
N PHE A 138 6.42 -14.79 25.41
CA PHE A 138 5.51 -14.49 24.30
C PHE A 138 5.37 -12.98 24.08
N PHE A 139 5.93 -12.48 22.96
CA PHE A 139 6.00 -11.05 22.64
C PHE A 139 5.47 -10.73 21.23
N GLY A 140 5.24 -9.44 20.94
CA GLY A 140 4.84 -8.98 19.60
C GLY A 140 3.36 -9.14 19.24
N ARG A 141 2.49 -9.55 20.17
CA ARG A 141 1.03 -9.67 19.94
C ARG A 141 0.15 -8.88 20.92
N ASN A 142 0.73 -7.92 21.64
CA ASN A 142 0.02 -7.21 22.71
C ASN A 142 -1.23 -6.45 22.25
N LYS A 143 -1.21 -5.84 21.06
CA LYS A 143 -2.39 -5.16 20.51
C LYS A 143 -3.55 -6.14 20.25
N GLN A 144 -3.24 -7.32 19.72
CA GLN A 144 -4.22 -8.37 19.43
C GLN A 144 -4.75 -8.97 20.74
N ILE A 145 -3.89 -9.22 21.73
CA ILE A 145 -4.29 -9.66 23.08
C ILE A 145 -5.26 -8.64 23.69
N ALA A 146 -4.90 -7.36 23.74
CA ALA A 146 -5.75 -6.30 24.29
C ALA A 146 -7.12 -6.21 23.58
N THR A 147 -7.13 -6.35 22.25
CA THR A 147 -8.36 -6.35 21.46
C THR A 147 -9.24 -7.56 21.76
N LEU A 148 -8.65 -8.76 21.89
CA LEU A 148 -9.37 -9.98 22.24
C LEU A 148 -9.93 -9.93 23.66
N LEU A 149 -9.17 -9.37 24.62
CA LEU A 149 -9.61 -9.13 25.99
C LEU A 149 -10.79 -8.16 26.05
N GLN A 150 -10.73 -7.05 25.30
CA GLN A 150 -11.85 -6.11 25.20
C GLN A 150 -13.09 -6.77 24.58
N ARG A 151 -12.91 -7.59 23.55
CA ARG A 151 -14.01 -8.28 22.87
C ARG A 151 -14.65 -9.33 23.75
N VAL A 152 -13.87 -10.14 24.48
CA VAL A 152 -14.46 -11.13 25.39
C VAL A 152 -15.24 -10.45 26.51
N SER A 153 -14.77 -9.31 27.03
CA SER A 153 -15.54 -8.52 28.01
C SER A 153 -16.90 -8.08 27.43
N ALA A 154 -16.90 -7.47 26.24
CA ALA A 154 -18.14 -7.06 25.56
C ALA A 154 -19.07 -8.24 25.23
N GLN A 155 -18.52 -9.41 24.89
CA GLN A 155 -19.28 -10.63 24.63
C GLN A 155 -19.93 -11.19 25.90
N ILE A 156 -19.25 -11.11 27.05
CA ILE A 156 -19.82 -11.46 28.35
C ILE A 156 -20.96 -10.51 28.71
N GLU A 157 -20.79 -9.20 28.54
CA GLU A 157 -21.86 -8.20 28.76
C GLU A 157 -23.07 -8.43 27.84
N PHE A 158 -22.83 -8.87 26.61
CA PHE A 158 -23.87 -9.26 25.65
C PHE A 158 -24.61 -10.56 26.05
N GLY A 159 -24.12 -11.30 27.05
CA GLY A 159 -24.71 -12.54 27.55
C GLY A 159 -24.24 -13.80 26.80
N ARG A 160 -23.16 -13.71 26.03
CA ARG A 160 -22.61 -14.84 25.24
C ARG A 160 -21.09 -14.78 25.22
N ALA A 161 -20.44 -15.50 26.13
CA ALA A 161 -18.99 -15.49 26.32
C ALA A 161 -18.23 -16.33 25.28
N PHE A 162 -18.33 -15.97 23.99
CA PHE A 162 -17.71 -16.70 22.88
C PHE A 162 -16.94 -15.77 21.93
N CYS A 163 -15.74 -16.20 21.53
CA CYS A 163 -14.92 -15.52 20.52
C CYS A 163 -14.33 -16.52 19.52
N LEU A 164 -14.49 -16.24 18.23
CA LEU A 164 -13.91 -16.99 17.11
C LEU A 164 -12.71 -16.21 16.53
N ILE A 165 -11.54 -16.82 16.56
CA ILE A 165 -10.32 -16.30 15.95
C ILE A 165 -10.14 -16.94 14.57
N LEU A 166 -10.09 -16.09 13.54
CA LEU A 166 -9.91 -16.47 12.15
C LEU A 166 -8.49 -16.07 11.71
N GLY A 167 -7.73 -16.96 11.08
CA GLY A 167 -6.43 -16.59 10.51
C GLY A 167 -5.80 -17.67 9.66
N ALA A 168 -4.83 -17.31 8.82
CA ALA A 168 -4.06 -18.27 8.01
C ALA A 168 -3.40 -19.37 8.87
N SER A 169 -3.02 -20.49 8.26
CA SER A 169 -2.26 -21.54 8.95
C SER A 169 -0.94 -20.95 9.46
N GLY A 170 -0.53 -21.30 10.69
CA GLY A 170 0.73 -20.79 11.25
C GLY A 170 0.74 -19.31 11.66
N SER A 171 -0.38 -18.57 11.59
CA SER A 171 -0.43 -17.14 12.00
C SER A 171 -0.27 -16.89 13.52
N GLY A 172 -0.24 -17.95 14.33
CA GLY A 172 -0.08 -17.91 15.77
C GLY A 172 -1.38 -17.88 16.59
N LYS A 173 -2.51 -18.36 16.04
CA LYS A 173 -3.83 -18.36 16.73
C LYS A 173 -3.79 -19.06 18.10
N SER A 174 -3.29 -20.30 18.14
CA SER A 174 -3.22 -21.10 19.37
C SER A 174 -2.30 -20.46 20.40
N SER A 175 -1.11 -20.00 19.98
CA SER A 175 -0.17 -19.29 20.85
C SER A 175 -0.75 -17.98 21.40
N LEU A 176 -1.51 -17.24 20.59
CA LEU A 176 -2.16 -15.99 21.00
C LEU A 176 -3.16 -16.22 22.13
N VAL A 177 -3.94 -17.30 22.06
CA VAL A 177 -4.89 -17.66 23.12
C VAL A 177 -4.14 -18.17 24.34
N ASN A 178 -3.29 -19.18 24.17
CA ASN A 178 -2.67 -19.91 25.27
C ASN A 178 -1.66 -19.09 26.05
N ALA A 179 -0.79 -18.32 25.38
CA ALA A 179 0.28 -17.55 26.03
C ALA A 179 0.00 -16.04 26.12
N GLY A 180 -1.09 -15.57 25.49
CA GLY A 180 -1.47 -14.16 25.51
C GLY A 180 -2.76 -13.89 26.30
N VAL A 181 -3.89 -14.35 25.77
CA VAL A 181 -5.23 -14.06 26.34
C VAL A 181 -5.47 -14.79 27.66
N LEU A 182 -5.23 -16.10 27.69
CA LEU A 182 -5.50 -16.93 28.85
C LEU A 182 -4.69 -16.50 30.08
N PRO A 183 -3.36 -16.26 30.01
CA PRO A 183 -2.58 -15.82 31.17
C PRO A 183 -3.03 -14.46 31.68
N ALA A 184 -3.42 -13.54 30.79
CA ALA A 184 -3.97 -12.24 31.18
C ALA A 184 -5.28 -12.39 31.98
N LEU A 185 -6.16 -13.31 31.58
CA LEU A 185 -7.40 -13.61 32.30
C LEU A 185 -7.19 -14.40 33.60
N MET A 186 -6.14 -15.21 33.68
CA MET A 186 -5.80 -16.00 34.88
C MET A 186 -5.05 -15.20 35.95
N SER A 187 -4.49 -14.04 35.59
CA SER A 187 -3.80 -13.15 36.52
C SER A 187 -4.65 -12.82 37.76
N SER A 188 -4.00 -12.50 38.88
CA SER A 188 -4.70 -12.19 40.14
C SER A 188 -5.71 -11.05 40.01
N ASN A 189 -5.41 -10.09 39.14
CA ASN A 189 -6.25 -8.92 38.85
C ASN A 189 -7.29 -9.18 37.75
N GLY A 190 -7.15 -10.27 36.99
CA GLY A 190 -7.99 -10.56 35.82
C GLY A 190 -7.93 -9.45 34.76
N TYR A 191 -8.97 -9.38 33.93
CA TYR A 191 -9.18 -8.29 32.97
C TYR A 191 -10.63 -7.81 33.05
N ASP A 192 -10.85 -6.50 33.22
CA ASP A 192 -12.18 -5.88 33.29
C ASP A 192 -13.14 -6.56 34.29
N GLY A 193 -12.61 -6.99 35.44
CA GLY A 193 -13.36 -7.70 36.48
C GLY A 193 -13.64 -9.18 36.16
N ILE A 194 -13.14 -9.72 35.06
CA ILE A 194 -13.26 -11.13 34.66
C ILE A 194 -11.99 -11.87 35.06
N ARG A 195 -12.13 -13.02 35.73
CA ARG A 195 -11.00 -13.89 36.06
C ARG A 195 -11.27 -15.33 35.69
N VAL A 196 -10.34 -15.95 34.97
CA VAL A 196 -10.35 -17.38 34.68
C VAL A 196 -9.64 -18.12 35.82
N HIS A 197 -10.31 -19.10 36.41
CA HIS A 197 -9.74 -19.92 37.50
C HIS A 197 -9.21 -21.27 37.04
N SER A 198 -9.77 -21.80 35.97
CA SER A 198 -9.40 -23.11 35.41
C SER A 198 -9.65 -23.09 33.92
N TYR A 199 -8.84 -23.83 33.16
CA TYR A 199 -8.95 -23.90 31.70
C TYR A 199 -8.78 -25.32 31.21
N CYS A 200 -9.36 -25.60 30.05
CA CYS A 200 -9.15 -26.83 29.31
C CYS A 200 -9.04 -26.49 27.80
N GLN A 201 -8.38 -27.37 27.06
CA GLN A 201 -8.20 -27.21 25.61
C GLN A 201 -8.66 -28.48 24.90
N LEU A 202 -9.42 -28.29 23.82
CA LEU A 202 -9.82 -29.35 22.91
C LEU A 202 -9.22 -29.04 21.53
N ASP A 203 -8.30 -29.88 21.05
CA ASP A 203 -7.82 -29.85 19.66
C ASP A 203 -8.57 -30.91 18.85
N PHE A 204 -9.36 -30.50 17.85
CA PHE A 204 -10.11 -31.44 17.03
C PHE A 204 -9.24 -32.37 16.17
N ALA A 205 -7.94 -32.11 16.02
CA ALA A 205 -7.04 -33.05 15.35
C ALA A 205 -6.84 -34.35 16.15
N ASP A 206 -7.00 -34.32 17.46
CA ASP A 206 -6.81 -35.48 18.33
C ASP A 206 -8.11 -36.29 18.53
N VAL A 207 -9.23 -35.79 17.99
CA VAL A 207 -10.57 -36.38 18.18
C VAL A 207 -10.81 -37.50 17.17
N SER A 208 -11.17 -38.68 17.69
CA SER A 208 -11.47 -39.85 16.86
C SER A 208 -12.97 -39.96 16.51
N LYS A 209 -13.28 -40.70 15.44
CA LYS A 209 -14.60 -40.77 14.78
C LYS A 209 -15.79 -41.04 15.71
N GLU A 210 -15.60 -41.80 16.79
CA GLU A 210 -16.68 -42.25 17.70
C GLU A 210 -16.57 -41.62 19.09
N ARG A 211 -15.68 -40.65 19.28
CA ARG A 211 -15.35 -40.10 20.60
C ARG A 211 -15.55 -38.59 20.71
N LEU A 212 -16.22 -37.94 19.75
CA LEU A 212 -16.37 -36.47 19.74
C LEU A 212 -16.84 -35.88 21.07
N LEU A 213 -17.92 -36.43 21.64
CA LEU A 213 -18.46 -35.98 22.93
C LEU A 213 -17.68 -36.56 24.12
N LEU A 214 -17.11 -37.75 23.97
CA LEU A 214 -16.27 -38.38 24.99
C LEU A 214 -14.97 -37.60 25.22
N ASP A 215 -14.38 -37.07 24.16
CA ASP A 215 -13.15 -36.29 24.20
C ASP A 215 -13.43 -34.88 24.75
N LEU A 216 -14.58 -34.26 24.41
CA LEU A 216 -15.05 -33.04 25.10
C LEU A 216 -15.33 -33.30 26.60
N ALA A 217 -15.98 -34.41 26.94
CA ALA A 217 -16.23 -34.77 28.33
C ALA A 217 -14.91 -35.01 29.08
N SER A 218 -13.95 -35.69 28.45
CA SER A 218 -12.63 -35.92 29.03
C SER A 218 -11.89 -34.61 29.31
N THR A 219 -11.90 -33.66 28.38
CA THR A 219 -11.24 -32.35 28.60
C THR A 219 -11.94 -31.52 29.67
N LEU A 220 -13.25 -31.62 29.81
CA LEU A 220 -13.99 -30.94 30.89
C LEU A 220 -13.72 -31.53 32.28
N LEU A 221 -13.30 -32.80 32.38
CA LEU A 221 -12.90 -33.41 33.65
C LEU A 221 -11.56 -32.87 34.18
N ASP A 222 -10.72 -32.32 33.32
CA ASP A 222 -9.43 -31.69 33.70
C ASP A 222 -9.63 -30.33 34.42
N LEU A 223 -10.86 -29.83 34.48
CA LEU A 223 -11.17 -28.57 35.18
C LEU A 223 -11.10 -28.77 36.69
N GLU A 224 -10.13 -28.11 37.32
CA GLU A 224 -9.94 -28.10 38.76
C GLU A 224 -9.96 -26.68 39.33
N ILE A 225 -10.52 -26.51 40.53
CA ILE A 225 -10.50 -25.26 41.30
C ILE A 225 -9.99 -25.57 42.70
N ASN A 226 -8.91 -24.91 43.13
CA ASN A 226 -8.24 -25.15 44.42
C ASN A 226 -7.89 -26.64 44.62
N ASP A 227 -7.29 -27.27 43.61
CA ASP A 227 -6.90 -28.70 43.57
C ASP A 227 -8.08 -29.69 43.73
N ALA A 228 -9.31 -29.24 43.52
CA ALA A 228 -10.51 -30.07 43.53
C ALA A 228 -11.17 -30.10 42.13
N PRO A 229 -11.51 -31.29 41.59
CA PRO A 229 -12.21 -31.42 40.31
C PRO A 229 -13.58 -30.73 40.34
N VAL A 230 -13.87 -29.92 39.32
CA VAL A 230 -15.17 -29.23 39.17
C VAL A 230 -16.30 -30.23 38.93
N LEU A 231 -16.02 -31.31 38.21
CA LEU A 231 -16.97 -32.36 37.84
C LEU A 231 -16.62 -33.68 38.54
N SER A 232 -16.66 -33.69 39.88
CA SER A 232 -16.39 -34.90 40.67
C SER A 232 -17.43 -36.01 40.48
N ASP A 233 -17.00 -37.26 40.68
CA ASP A 233 -17.83 -38.47 40.75
C ASP A 233 -18.56 -38.86 39.45
N ILE A 234 -18.09 -38.41 38.28
CA ILE A 234 -18.63 -38.78 36.97
C ILE A 234 -17.48 -39.29 36.08
N SER A 235 -17.69 -40.41 35.39
CA SER A 235 -16.75 -40.90 34.35
C SER A 235 -16.90 -40.11 33.05
N ALA A 236 -15.88 -40.14 32.19
CA ALA A 236 -15.94 -39.47 30.89
C ALA A 236 -17.15 -39.92 30.04
N ASP A 237 -17.46 -41.22 30.03
CA ASP A 237 -18.64 -41.76 29.32
C ASP A 237 -19.96 -41.23 29.87
N ALA A 238 -20.12 -41.22 31.21
CA ALA A 238 -21.33 -40.74 31.86
C ALA A 238 -21.49 -39.22 31.68
N LEU A 239 -20.39 -38.46 31.66
CA LEU A 239 -20.42 -37.03 31.38
C LEU A 239 -20.77 -36.74 29.92
N ALA A 240 -20.26 -37.52 28.97
CA ALA A 240 -20.63 -37.39 27.56
C ALA A 240 -22.13 -37.63 27.33
N GLU A 241 -22.71 -38.65 27.97
CA GLU A 241 -24.15 -38.91 27.95
C GLU A 241 -24.96 -37.78 28.60
N LEU A 242 -24.46 -37.24 29.72
CA LEU A 242 -25.11 -36.14 30.43
C LEU A 242 -25.09 -34.83 29.62
N LEU A 243 -23.97 -34.51 28.95
CA LEU A 243 -23.86 -33.35 28.06
C LEU A 243 -24.87 -33.40 26.90
N LEU A 244 -25.21 -34.61 26.44
CA LEU A 244 -26.23 -34.83 25.41
C LEU A 244 -27.65 -34.70 25.93
N THR A 245 -27.94 -35.33 27.07
CA THR A 245 -29.31 -35.50 27.57
C THR A 245 -29.78 -34.34 28.44
N ASP A 246 -28.91 -33.81 29.32
CA ASP A 246 -29.22 -32.72 30.25
C ASP A 246 -27.96 -31.85 30.55
N PRO A 247 -27.53 -31.00 29.60
CA PRO A 247 -26.35 -30.14 29.79
C PRO A 247 -26.52 -29.10 30.89
N GLU A 248 -27.75 -28.78 31.31
CA GLU A 248 -28.00 -27.83 32.42
C GLU A 248 -27.49 -28.38 33.76
N GLN A 249 -27.52 -29.70 33.94
CA GLN A 249 -26.94 -30.32 35.13
C GLN A 249 -25.43 -30.10 35.21
N VAL A 250 -24.72 -30.19 34.07
CA VAL A 250 -23.28 -29.91 33.99
C VAL A 250 -23.01 -28.43 34.28
N ILE A 251 -23.76 -27.53 33.65
CA ILE A 251 -23.66 -26.08 33.88
C ILE A 251 -23.90 -25.72 35.35
N SER A 252 -24.89 -26.36 35.99
CA SER A 252 -25.20 -26.15 37.41
C SER A 252 -24.03 -26.54 38.33
N ARG A 253 -23.35 -27.67 38.04
CA ARG A 253 -22.15 -28.09 38.78
C ARG A 253 -21.00 -27.09 38.60
N CYS A 254 -20.74 -26.63 37.37
CA CYS A 254 -19.75 -25.59 37.10
C CYS A 254 -20.05 -24.29 37.87
N LYS A 255 -21.31 -23.84 37.87
CA LYS A 255 -21.75 -22.65 38.63
C LYS A 255 -21.59 -22.84 40.14
N ALA A 256 -21.89 -24.01 40.67
CA ALA A 256 -21.73 -24.31 42.09
C ALA A 256 -20.26 -24.27 42.52
N ALA A 257 -19.36 -24.82 41.71
CA ALA A 257 -17.92 -24.79 41.96
C ALA A 257 -17.37 -23.34 41.96
N LEU A 258 -17.80 -22.51 41.01
CA LEU A 258 -17.41 -21.09 40.96
C LEU A 258 -18.04 -20.25 42.06
N ALA A 259 -19.26 -20.57 42.50
CA ALA A 259 -19.95 -19.87 43.59
C ALA A 259 -19.26 -20.06 44.95
N ALA A 260 -18.49 -21.13 45.13
CA ALA A 260 -17.68 -21.38 46.31
C ALA A 260 -16.46 -20.45 46.44
N LEU A 261 -16.13 -19.69 45.39
CA LEU A 261 -15.03 -18.71 45.40
C LEU A 261 -15.48 -17.35 45.94
N ASN A 262 -14.63 -16.70 46.75
CA ASN A 262 -14.91 -15.36 47.28
C ASN A 262 -14.94 -14.31 46.15
N LYS A 263 -16.11 -13.70 45.93
CA LYS A 263 -16.39 -12.74 44.84
C LYS A 263 -15.92 -11.30 45.08
N GLU A 264 -14.96 -11.05 45.98
CA GLU A 264 -14.75 -9.68 46.48
C GLU A 264 -14.15 -8.69 45.45
N ARG A 265 -13.53 -9.17 44.35
CA ARG A 265 -12.90 -8.28 43.35
C ARG A 265 -13.11 -8.65 41.88
N THR A 266 -13.37 -9.91 41.53
CA THR A 266 -13.57 -10.37 40.15
C THR A 266 -14.68 -11.41 40.05
N THR A 267 -15.30 -11.50 38.88
CA THR A 267 -16.26 -12.54 38.52
C THR A 267 -15.51 -13.77 38.00
N PRO A 268 -15.67 -14.94 38.62
CA PRO A 268 -14.93 -16.15 38.26
C PRO A 268 -15.55 -16.86 37.06
N TYR A 269 -14.72 -17.32 36.13
CA TYR A 269 -15.10 -18.10 34.95
C TYR A 269 -14.18 -19.32 34.77
N LEU A 270 -14.71 -20.33 34.07
CA LEU A 270 -13.95 -21.41 33.45
C LEU A 270 -13.60 -21.04 32.00
N PHE A 271 -12.53 -21.58 31.44
CA PHE A 271 -12.13 -21.31 30.06
C PHE A 271 -12.03 -22.59 29.24
N LEU A 272 -12.61 -22.58 28.05
CA LEU A 272 -12.49 -23.67 27.07
C LEU A 272 -11.91 -23.10 25.78
N PHE A 273 -10.74 -23.59 25.38
CA PHE A 273 -10.17 -23.31 24.07
C PHE A 273 -10.45 -24.46 23.11
N ILE A 274 -11.10 -24.15 21.99
CA ILE A 274 -11.42 -25.08 20.91
C ILE A 274 -10.53 -24.76 19.72
N ASP A 275 -9.46 -25.54 19.54
CA ASP A 275 -8.52 -25.35 18.43
C ASP A 275 -8.91 -26.18 17.21
N ARG A 276 -8.48 -25.72 16.03
CA ARG A 276 -8.73 -26.35 14.72
C ARG A 276 -10.20 -26.67 14.46
N LEU A 277 -11.10 -25.70 14.71
CA LEU A 277 -12.54 -25.82 14.47
C LEU A 277 -12.85 -26.27 13.04
N GLU A 278 -12.00 -25.93 12.07
CA GLU A 278 -12.11 -26.41 10.70
C GLU A 278 -12.25 -27.94 10.61
N VAL A 279 -11.59 -28.72 11.47
CA VAL A 279 -11.66 -30.19 11.46
C VAL A 279 -13.08 -30.65 11.77
N LEU A 280 -13.76 -30.07 12.76
CA LEU A 280 -15.17 -30.37 13.04
C LEU A 280 -16.07 -30.01 11.85
N LEU A 281 -15.89 -28.80 11.32
CA LEU A 281 -16.77 -28.24 10.29
C LEU A 281 -16.72 -28.98 8.96
N SER A 282 -15.64 -29.71 8.71
CA SER A 282 -15.38 -30.24 7.38
C SER A 282 -15.10 -31.74 7.38
N SER A 283 -14.52 -32.32 8.44
CA SER A 283 -14.10 -33.73 8.43
C SER A 283 -15.27 -34.68 8.18
N PRO A 284 -15.17 -35.63 7.22
CA PRO A 284 -16.21 -36.62 6.95
C PRO A 284 -16.34 -37.65 8.07
N LEU A 285 -15.49 -37.56 9.12
CA LEU A 285 -15.61 -38.38 10.32
C LEU A 285 -16.89 -38.05 11.10
N PHE A 286 -17.38 -36.82 11.04
CA PHE A 286 -18.55 -36.36 11.78
C PHE A 286 -19.74 -36.14 10.84
N SER A 287 -20.90 -36.67 11.22
CA SER A 287 -22.17 -36.40 10.55
C SER A 287 -22.65 -34.97 10.84
N ASP A 288 -23.51 -34.43 9.97
CA ASP A 288 -24.06 -33.08 10.16
C ASP A 288 -24.89 -32.98 11.46
N ASP A 289 -25.56 -34.06 11.86
CA ASP A 289 -26.28 -34.10 13.13
C ASP A 289 -25.35 -34.00 14.33
N GLU A 290 -24.22 -34.74 14.34
CA GLU A 290 -23.21 -34.67 15.41
C GLU A 290 -22.58 -33.27 15.48
N ARG A 291 -22.26 -32.66 14.33
CA ARG A 291 -21.72 -31.30 14.26
C ARG A 291 -22.69 -30.29 14.86
N ASN A 292 -23.95 -30.34 14.45
CA ASN A 292 -24.99 -29.42 14.93
C ASN A 292 -25.25 -29.61 16.43
N GLN A 293 -25.25 -30.85 16.92
CA GLN A 293 -25.40 -31.15 18.34
C GLN A 293 -24.26 -30.56 19.17
N LEU A 294 -23.01 -30.75 18.73
CA LEU A 294 -21.85 -30.21 19.45
C LEU A 294 -21.82 -28.67 19.43
N LEU A 295 -22.10 -28.05 18.28
CA LEU A 295 -22.17 -26.59 18.17
C LEU A 295 -23.30 -26.00 19.03
N ALA A 296 -24.43 -26.69 19.15
CA ALA A 296 -25.50 -26.29 20.05
C ALA A 296 -25.09 -26.43 21.53
N LEU A 297 -24.31 -27.45 21.88
CA LEU A 297 -23.76 -27.61 23.23
C LEU A 297 -22.76 -26.49 23.57
N ILE A 298 -21.83 -26.18 22.66
CA ILE A 298 -20.89 -25.06 22.80
C ILE A 298 -21.65 -23.75 23.01
N GLU A 299 -22.73 -23.51 22.26
CA GLU A 299 -23.58 -22.33 22.42
C GLU A 299 -24.22 -22.26 23.82
N ARG A 300 -24.72 -23.38 24.34
CA ARG A 300 -25.27 -23.46 25.71
C ARG A 300 -24.21 -23.19 26.77
N LEU A 301 -23.00 -23.73 26.60
CA LEU A 301 -21.88 -23.46 27.49
C LEU A 301 -21.45 -21.98 27.44
N ALA A 302 -21.39 -21.37 26.26
CA ALA A 302 -21.04 -19.95 26.10
C ALA A 302 -22.08 -18.98 26.69
N THR A 303 -23.35 -19.35 26.69
CA THR A 303 -24.47 -18.53 27.23
C THR A 303 -24.78 -18.85 28.71
N SER A 304 -24.07 -19.81 29.30
CA SER A 304 -24.27 -20.25 30.68
C SER A 304 -23.95 -19.18 31.72
N GLY A 305 -23.05 -18.24 31.42
CA GLY A 305 -22.49 -17.27 32.36
C GLY A 305 -21.43 -17.84 33.32
N CYS A 306 -20.97 -19.08 33.12
CA CYS A 306 -19.87 -19.65 33.93
C CYS A 306 -18.63 -20.03 33.11
N MET A 307 -18.71 -20.04 31.78
CA MET A 307 -17.61 -20.47 30.91
C MET A 307 -17.36 -19.47 29.78
N ILE A 308 -16.10 -19.18 29.50
CA ILE A 308 -15.61 -18.40 28.38
C ILE A 308 -15.07 -19.37 27.33
N ILE A 309 -15.51 -19.22 26.08
CA ILE A 309 -15.10 -20.11 25.00
C ILE A 309 -14.37 -19.31 23.92
N PHE A 310 -13.15 -19.74 23.63
CA PHE A 310 -12.42 -19.30 22.45
C PHE A 310 -12.39 -20.43 21.45
N SER A 311 -12.60 -20.11 20.17
CA SER A 311 -12.40 -21.07 19.10
C SER A 311 -11.47 -20.51 18.04
N ALA A 312 -10.57 -21.33 17.52
CA ALA A 312 -9.69 -20.95 16.41
C ALA A 312 -10.08 -21.71 15.15
N CYS A 313 -10.20 -20.98 14.04
CA CYS A 313 -10.52 -21.51 12.72
C CYS A 313 -9.64 -20.85 11.66
N ARG A 314 -9.39 -21.53 10.55
CA ARG A 314 -8.73 -20.90 9.40
C ARG A 314 -9.68 -20.09 8.52
N ASN A 315 -9.14 -19.09 7.83
CA ASN A 315 -9.91 -18.16 6.97
C ASN A 315 -10.56 -18.85 5.76
N ASP A 316 -9.94 -19.90 5.22
CA ASP A 316 -10.44 -20.67 4.08
C ASP A 316 -11.71 -21.48 4.41
N PHE A 317 -12.01 -21.67 5.70
CA PHE A 317 -13.21 -22.34 6.19
C PHE A 317 -14.34 -21.37 6.56
N TYR A 318 -14.18 -20.08 6.26
CA TYR A 318 -15.19 -19.08 6.53
C TYR A 318 -16.56 -19.40 5.88
N PRO A 319 -16.65 -19.96 4.65
CA PRO A 319 -17.94 -20.37 4.07
C PRO A 319 -18.70 -21.38 4.96
N GLN A 320 -18.00 -22.35 5.55
CA GLN A 320 -18.58 -23.32 6.48
C GLN A 320 -18.97 -22.66 7.80
N VAL A 321 -18.18 -21.71 8.31
CA VAL A 321 -18.55 -20.91 9.49
C VAL A 321 -19.85 -20.14 9.24
N VAL A 322 -20.01 -19.52 8.07
CA VAL A 322 -21.22 -18.76 7.71
C VAL A 322 -22.46 -19.64 7.64
N SER A 323 -22.31 -20.92 7.27
CA SER A 323 -23.42 -21.87 7.24
C SER A 323 -23.98 -22.24 8.61
N GLN A 324 -23.25 -21.91 9.70
CA GLN A 324 -23.58 -22.29 11.07
C GLN A 324 -24.09 -21.09 11.89
N PRO A 325 -25.39 -21.03 12.23
CA PRO A 325 -25.97 -19.88 12.94
C PRO A 325 -25.33 -19.58 14.29
N SER A 326 -24.98 -20.61 15.08
CA SER A 326 -24.33 -20.44 16.39
C SER A 326 -22.97 -19.77 16.26
N LEU A 327 -22.17 -20.12 15.25
CA LEU A 327 -20.86 -19.51 15.04
C LEU A 327 -20.96 -18.06 14.54
N MET A 328 -22.03 -17.70 13.83
CA MET A 328 -22.26 -16.34 13.34
C MET A 328 -22.90 -15.40 14.38
N ALA A 329 -23.44 -15.95 15.47
CA ALA A 329 -24.03 -15.17 16.55
C ALA A 329 -23.01 -14.21 17.18
N GLY A 330 -23.44 -12.97 17.46
CA GLY A 330 -22.58 -11.96 18.10
C GLY A 330 -21.49 -11.37 17.21
N LYS A 331 -21.38 -11.74 15.92
CA LYS A 331 -20.34 -11.20 14.99
C LYS A 331 -20.32 -9.67 14.96
N ALA A 332 -21.49 -9.03 14.85
CA ALA A 332 -21.62 -7.57 14.85
C ALA A 332 -21.14 -6.90 16.16
N ASN A 333 -21.10 -7.65 17.26
CA ASN A 333 -20.65 -7.21 18.59
C ASN A 333 -19.20 -7.64 18.89
N GLY A 334 -18.44 -8.09 17.88
CA GLY A 334 -17.03 -8.40 18.02
C GLY A 334 -16.69 -9.87 18.32
N ALA A 335 -17.64 -10.80 18.21
CA ALA A 335 -17.39 -12.23 18.42
C ALA A 335 -16.40 -12.86 17.42
N HIS A 336 -16.09 -12.22 16.29
CA HIS A 336 -15.13 -12.71 15.28
C HIS A 336 -13.91 -11.81 15.20
N PHE A 337 -12.71 -12.36 15.34
CA PHE A 337 -11.44 -11.64 15.26
C PHE A 337 -10.52 -12.22 14.19
N ASP A 338 -10.17 -11.41 13.20
CA ASP A 338 -9.23 -11.77 12.14
C ASP A 338 -7.78 -11.51 12.58
N LEU A 339 -7.01 -12.58 12.79
CA LEU A 339 -5.59 -12.54 13.10
C LEU A 339 -4.77 -12.50 11.80
N LEU A 340 -4.20 -11.33 11.53
CA LEU A 340 -3.31 -11.09 10.40
C LEU A 340 -1.88 -11.58 10.66
N ALA A 341 -1.11 -11.76 9.57
CA ALA A 341 0.32 -11.99 9.64
C ALA A 341 1.02 -10.86 10.42
N PRO A 342 2.09 -11.15 11.20
CA PRO A 342 2.76 -10.12 11.98
C PRO A 342 3.40 -9.03 11.12
N THR A 343 3.36 -7.80 11.61
CA THR A 343 4.12 -6.70 10.99
C THR A 343 5.62 -6.84 11.25
N ARG A 344 6.47 -6.12 10.50
CA ARG A 344 7.93 -6.12 10.74
C ARG A 344 8.30 -5.69 12.17
N SER A 345 7.53 -4.81 12.79
CA SER A 345 7.73 -4.41 14.18
C SER A 345 7.41 -5.54 15.16
N GLU A 346 6.31 -6.24 14.92
CA GLU A 346 5.89 -7.41 15.73
C GLU A 346 6.90 -8.56 15.58
N LEU A 347 7.41 -8.81 14.37
CA LEU A 347 8.48 -9.80 14.12
C LEU A 347 9.77 -9.47 14.89
N LYS A 348 10.19 -8.20 14.90
CA LYS A 348 11.35 -7.77 15.70
C LYS A 348 11.16 -8.08 17.19
N GLN A 349 9.96 -7.84 17.72
CA GLN A 349 9.63 -8.16 19.11
C GLN A 349 9.64 -9.67 19.36
N MET A 350 9.02 -10.46 18.48
CA MET A 350 8.98 -11.92 18.53
C MET A 350 10.35 -12.59 18.45
N ILE A 351 11.35 -11.92 17.85
CA ILE A 351 12.72 -12.43 17.74
C ILE A 351 13.56 -11.97 18.93
N ARG A 352 13.59 -10.66 19.19
CA ARG A 352 14.55 -10.04 20.13
C ARG A 352 14.17 -10.21 21.59
N LEU A 353 12.89 -10.10 21.92
CA LEU A 353 12.44 -10.04 23.31
C LEU A 353 12.46 -11.38 24.03
N PRO A 354 12.07 -12.52 23.41
CA PRO A 354 12.28 -13.83 24.04
C PRO A 354 13.76 -14.12 24.27
N ALA A 355 14.63 -13.73 23.33
CA ALA A 355 16.07 -13.87 23.48
C ALA A 355 16.61 -13.03 24.66
N LEU A 356 16.17 -11.78 24.77
CA LEU A 356 16.54 -10.89 25.87
C LEU A 356 16.08 -11.45 27.23
N ALA A 357 14.83 -11.93 27.32
CA ALA A 357 14.27 -12.53 28.54
C ALA A 357 15.01 -13.81 28.98
N ALA A 358 15.60 -14.54 28.03
CA ALA A 358 16.42 -15.72 28.28
C ALA A 358 17.93 -15.42 28.39
N GLY A 359 18.34 -14.15 28.35
CA GLY A 359 19.76 -13.76 28.43
C GLY A 359 20.62 -14.20 27.24
N LEU A 360 20.01 -14.32 26.05
CA LEU A 360 20.70 -14.70 24.82
C LEU A 360 21.27 -13.47 24.10
N SER A 361 22.42 -13.65 23.45
CA SER A 361 23.04 -12.65 22.58
C SER A 361 23.08 -13.13 21.12
N TRP A 362 23.33 -12.21 20.19
CA TRP A 362 23.33 -12.47 18.75
C TRP A 362 24.72 -12.28 18.16
N GLN A 363 25.23 -13.31 17.48
CA GLN A 363 26.47 -13.18 16.73
C GLN A 363 26.28 -12.22 15.56
N HIS A 364 27.29 -11.40 15.28
CA HIS A 364 27.31 -10.51 14.12
C HIS A 364 27.89 -11.22 12.90
N HIS A 365 27.39 -10.89 11.71
CA HIS A 365 27.90 -11.42 10.46
C HIS A 365 29.41 -11.15 10.33
N PRO A 366 30.25 -12.14 9.96
CA PRO A 366 31.70 -11.99 9.88
C PRO A 366 32.26 -10.92 8.93
N GLU A 367 31.44 -10.38 8.02
CA GLU A 367 31.86 -9.49 6.93
C GLU A 367 31.10 -8.16 6.97
N HIS A 368 29.77 -8.21 7.09
CA HIS A 368 28.92 -7.01 7.07
C HIS A 368 28.61 -6.45 8.46
N HIS A 369 29.01 -7.13 9.54
CA HIS A 369 28.71 -6.75 10.92
C HIS A 369 27.21 -6.57 11.22
N THR A 370 26.31 -7.13 10.40
CA THR A 370 24.87 -7.15 10.69
C THR A 370 24.57 -8.21 11.74
N PRO A 371 23.82 -7.91 12.81
CA PRO A 371 23.50 -8.91 13.82
C PRO A 371 22.47 -9.93 13.30
N LEU A 372 22.57 -11.18 13.77
CA LEU A 372 21.76 -12.31 13.27
C LEU A 372 20.24 -12.09 13.41
N ASP A 373 19.80 -11.39 14.44
CA ASP A 373 18.39 -11.03 14.65
C ASP A 373 17.84 -10.14 13.52
N GLU A 374 18.63 -9.19 13.03
CA GLU A 374 18.25 -8.33 11.91
C GLU A 374 18.14 -9.13 10.60
N GLN A 375 19.05 -10.08 10.38
CA GLN A 375 18.97 -10.99 9.24
C GLN A 375 17.71 -11.87 9.31
N LEU A 376 17.43 -12.48 10.46
CA LEU A 376 16.21 -13.27 10.69
C LEU A 376 14.94 -12.44 10.46
N CYS A 377 14.91 -11.18 10.93
CA CYS A 377 13.79 -10.28 10.68
C CYS A 377 13.56 -10.02 9.18
N ASN A 378 14.64 -9.76 8.43
CA ASN A 378 14.57 -9.47 7.00
C ASN A 378 14.14 -10.71 6.21
N ASP A 379 14.69 -11.88 6.53
CA ASP A 379 14.37 -13.14 5.85
C ASP A 379 12.92 -13.58 6.13
N THR A 380 12.39 -13.28 7.34
CA THR A 380 10.99 -13.56 7.70
C THR A 380 10.01 -12.58 7.05
N ALA A 381 10.33 -11.27 7.00
CA ALA A 381 9.40 -10.24 6.55
C ALA A 381 8.96 -10.39 5.08
N ASN A 382 9.77 -11.09 4.27
CA ASN A 382 9.48 -11.35 2.85
C ASN A 382 8.55 -12.55 2.63
N ASN A 383 8.12 -13.25 3.69
CA ASN A 383 7.40 -14.52 3.62
C ASN A 383 6.13 -14.51 4.50
N PRO A 384 4.90 -14.45 3.92
CA PRO A 384 3.64 -14.34 4.66
C PRO A 384 3.35 -15.47 5.68
N ASP A 385 3.89 -16.67 5.45
CA ASP A 385 3.65 -17.87 6.27
C ASP A 385 4.87 -18.28 7.14
N ALA A 386 5.84 -17.38 7.34
CA ALA A 386 7.14 -17.72 7.91
C ALA A 386 7.17 -17.95 9.43
N LEU A 387 6.09 -17.70 10.18
CA LEU A 387 6.14 -17.76 11.65
C LEU A 387 6.55 -19.13 12.22
N PRO A 388 5.97 -20.27 11.79
CA PRO A 388 6.40 -21.58 12.28
C PRO A 388 7.85 -21.89 11.91
N MET A 389 8.28 -21.49 10.71
CA MET A 389 9.65 -21.68 10.24
C MET A 389 10.63 -20.84 11.07
N LEU A 390 10.30 -19.57 11.32
CA LEU A 390 11.06 -18.69 12.19
C LEU A 390 11.22 -19.31 13.59
N GLN A 391 10.14 -19.78 14.21
CA GLN A 391 10.21 -20.39 15.54
C GLN A 391 11.05 -21.66 15.54
N TYR A 392 10.94 -22.50 14.51
CA TYR A 392 11.79 -23.68 14.37
C TYR A 392 13.27 -23.31 14.22
N THR A 393 13.59 -22.36 13.34
CA THR A 393 14.96 -21.86 13.15
C THR A 393 15.53 -21.30 14.45
N LEU A 394 14.77 -20.45 15.15
CA LEU A 394 15.19 -19.86 16.43
C LEU A 394 15.41 -20.93 17.51
N GLN A 395 14.56 -21.95 17.57
CA GLN A 395 14.75 -23.09 18.48
C GLN A 395 16.03 -23.87 18.14
N GLN A 396 16.31 -24.15 16.86
CA GLN A 396 17.53 -24.82 16.46
C GLN A 396 18.78 -23.99 16.79
N LEU A 397 18.74 -22.68 16.53
CA LEU A 397 19.80 -21.76 16.92
C LEU A 397 20.04 -21.75 18.44
N TYR A 398 18.96 -21.81 19.23
CA TYR A 398 19.09 -21.94 20.68
C TYR A 398 19.73 -23.26 21.09
N LEU A 399 19.33 -24.39 20.49
CA LEU A 399 19.88 -25.70 20.84
C LEU A 399 21.35 -25.84 20.44
N GLN A 400 21.79 -25.15 19.38
CA GLN A 400 23.16 -25.13 18.87
C GLN A 400 23.96 -23.89 19.30
N ARG A 401 23.46 -23.12 20.28
CA ARG A 401 24.10 -21.88 20.75
C ARG A 401 25.46 -22.14 21.39
N SER A 402 26.27 -21.09 21.48
CA SER A 402 27.56 -21.17 22.19
C SER A 402 27.38 -21.38 23.71
N PRO A 403 28.42 -21.83 24.42
CA PRO A 403 28.41 -21.90 25.89
C PRO A 403 28.11 -20.54 26.57
N ASP A 404 28.39 -19.42 25.88
CA ASP A 404 28.15 -18.06 26.37
C ASP A 404 26.73 -17.54 26.03
N ASN A 405 25.81 -18.45 25.65
CA ASN A 405 24.42 -18.14 25.25
C ASN A 405 24.32 -17.23 24.00
N GLU A 406 25.32 -17.26 23.12
CA GLU A 406 25.30 -16.54 21.85
C GLU A 406 24.71 -17.41 20.73
N LEU A 407 23.72 -16.88 20.02
CA LEU A 407 23.12 -17.50 18.84
C LEU A 407 24.01 -17.27 17.62
N LEU A 408 24.49 -18.37 17.03
CA LEU A 408 25.58 -18.37 16.07
C LEU A 408 25.11 -18.23 14.61
N PHE A 409 25.79 -17.38 13.85
CA PHE A 409 25.53 -17.16 12.44
C PHE A 409 25.95 -18.37 11.57
N SER A 410 27.00 -19.09 11.97
CA SER A 410 27.44 -20.32 11.29
C SER A 410 26.35 -21.41 11.32
N GLU A 411 25.66 -21.54 12.45
CA GLU A 411 24.56 -22.49 12.60
C GLU A 411 23.35 -22.05 11.77
N TYR A 412 23.06 -20.75 11.70
CA TYR A 412 22.02 -20.22 10.82
C TYR A 412 22.26 -20.54 9.34
N GLN A 413 23.51 -20.41 8.88
CA GLN A 413 23.89 -20.78 7.52
C GLN A 413 23.84 -22.30 7.29
N ALA A 414 24.29 -23.10 8.27
CA ALA A 414 24.26 -24.56 8.18
C ALA A 414 22.82 -25.12 8.12
N LEU A 415 21.86 -24.44 8.73
CA LEU A 415 20.43 -24.74 8.60
C LEU A 415 19.88 -24.43 7.20
N GLY A 416 20.60 -23.70 6.36
CA GLY A 416 20.13 -23.25 5.05
C GLY A 416 19.17 -22.06 5.16
N THR A 417 19.40 -21.15 6.11
CA THR A 417 18.53 -20.00 6.46
C THR A 417 17.15 -20.45 7.01
N ILE A 418 16.17 -19.54 7.06
CA ILE A 418 14.80 -19.87 7.52
C ILE A 418 14.15 -20.95 6.64
N GLU A 419 14.37 -20.91 5.32
CA GLU A 419 13.74 -21.87 4.41
C GLU A 419 14.35 -23.28 4.46
N GLY A 420 15.66 -23.39 4.67
CA GLY A 420 16.35 -24.69 4.74
C GLY A 420 16.01 -25.50 6.00
N ALA A 421 15.70 -24.82 7.11
CA ALA A 421 15.49 -25.46 8.40
C ALA A 421 14.32 -26.48 8.37
N ILE A 422 13.24 -26.18 7.63
CA ILE A 422 12.10 -27.08 7.49
C ILE A 422 12.44 -28.35 6.68
N GLY A 423 13.35 -28.24 5.70
CA GLY A 423 13.83 -29.37 4.92
C GLY A 423 14.62 -30.36 5.76
N GLN A 424 15.47 -29.86 6.66
CA GLN A 424 16.21 -30.71 7.60
C GLN A 424 15.27 -31.42 8.60
N LYS A 425 14.22 -30.72 9.07
CA LYS A 425 13.20 -31.35 9.93
C LYS A 425 12.46 -32.47 9.21
N ALA A 426 12.07 -32.23 7.96
CA ALA A 426 11.42 -33.25 7.13
C ALA A 426 12.29 -34.49 6.96
N GLU A 427 13.59 -34.31 6.72
CA GLU A 427 14.53 -35.44 6.64
C GLU A 427 14.67 -36.18 7.97
N GLN A 428 14.74 -35.46 9.10
CA GLN A 428 14.80 -36.07 10.43
C GLN A 428 13.57 -36.93 10.73
N VAL A 429 12.37 -36.38 10.50
CA VAL A 429 11.09 -37.09 10.71
C VAL A 429 11.03 -38.30 9.80
N PHE A 430 11.38 -38.13 8.51
CA PHE A 430 11.38 -39.22 7.54
C PHE A 430 12.33 -40.37 7.94
N CYS A 431 13.55 -40.04 8.37
CA CYS A 431 14.55 -41.05 8.78
C CYS A 431 14.14 -41.83 10.03
N GLN A 432 13.29 -41.27 10.89
CA GLN A 432 12.75 -41.94 12.07
C GLN A 432 11.59 -42.90 11.74
N LEU A 433 11.00 -42.79 10.54
CA LEU A 433 9.91 -43.68 10.14
C LEU A 433 10.41 -45.10 9.82
N PRO A 434 9.59 -46.13 10.09
CA PRO A 434 9.84 -47.50 9.61
C PRO A 434 10.03 -47.59 8.09
N LYS A 435 10.86 -48.55 7.62
CA LYS A 435 11.23 -48.68 6.20
C LYS A 435 10.04 -48.91 5.25
N ASP A 436 9.00 -49.61 5.72
CA ASP A 436 7.75 -49.83 4.98
C ASP A 436 6.96 -48.53 4.75
N GLN A 437 7.03 -47.58 5.68
CA GLN A 437 6.46 -46.25 5.50
C GLN A 437 7.34 -45.40 4.57
N GLN A 438 8.66 -45.48 4.72
CA GLN A 438 9.60 -44.73 3.88
C GLN A 438 9.44 -45.01 2.38
N THR A 439 9.14 -46.26 2.00
CA THR A 439 8.94 -46.65 0.58
C THR A 439 7.73 -46.00 -0.08
N GLU A 440 6.77 -45.49 0.69
CA GLU A 440 5.55 -44.85 0.18
C GLU A 440 5.75 -43.37 -0.18
N LEU A 441 6.92 -42.78 0.11
CA LEU A 441 7.17 -41.35 -0.09
C LEU A 441 6.90 -40.92 -1.54
N ALA A 442 7.41 -41.65 -2.52
CA ALA A 442 7.23 -41.31 -3.94
C ALA A 442 5.74 -41.29 -4.35
N ALA A 443 4.96 -42.25 -3.84
CA ALA A 443 3.52 -42.32 -4.11
C ALA A 443 2.78 -41.15 -3.46
N VAL A 444 3.16 -40.75 -2.24
CA VAL A 444 2.57 -39.59 -1.55
C VAL A 444 2.94 -38.28 -2.25
N LEU A 445 4.21 -38.07 -2.62
CA LEU A 445 4.67 -36.88 -3.33
C LEU A 445 3.98 -36.71 -4.69
N SER A 446 3.74 -37.80 -5.43
CA SER A 446 2.99 -37.77 -6.71
C SER A 446 1.56 -37.23 -6.60
N LYS A 447 0.97 -37.31 -5.40
CA LYS A 447 -0.37 -36.79 -5.11
C LYS A 447 -0.35 -35.33 -4.67
N LEU A 448 0.74 -34.89 -4.04
CA LEU A 448 0.89 -33.56 -3.46
C LEU A 448 1.55 -32.55 -4.39
N ILE A 449 2.38 -33.00 -5.33
CA ILE A 449 3.15 -32.13 -6.20
C ILE A 449 2.45 -31.98 -7.54
N THR A 450 2.37 -30.76 -8.03
CA THR A 450 1.93 -30.46 -9.39
C THR A 450 2.76 -29.32 -9.98
N LEU A 451 2.72 -29.18 -11.30
CA LEU A 451 3.22 -27.98 -11.96
C LEU A 451 2.04 -27.04 -12.25
N SER A 452 2.29 -25.75 -12.13
CA SER A 452 1.37 -24.69 -12.53
C SER A 452 0.98 -24.79 -14.01
N PRO A 453 -0.08 -24.07 -14.44
CA PRO A 453 -0.56 -24.11 -15.83
C PRO A 453 0.46 -23.72 -16.90
N ASP A 454 1.46 -22.92 -16.55
CA ASP A 454 2.61 -22.54 -17.41
C ASP A 454 3.63 -23.70 -17.59
N GLY A 455 3.55 -24.75 -16.76
CA GLY A 455 4.45 -25.89 -16.78
C GLY A 455 5.82 -25.64 -16.13
N GLU A 456 6.05 -24.46 -15.55
CA GLU A 456 7.37 -24.05 -15.06
C GLU A 456 7.44 -23.93 -13.54
N THR A 457 6.39 -23.45 -12.87
CA THR A 457 6.43 -23.28 -11.41
C THR A 457 5.95 -24.53 -10.66
N LEU A 458 6.77 -24.95 -9.69
CA LEU A 458 6.46 -26.06 -8.81
C LEU A 458 5.49 -25.61 -7.74
N THR A 459 4.31 -26.22 -7.70
CA THR A 459 3.24 -25.88 -6.76
C THR A 459 2.77 -27.13 -6.02
N SER A 460 2.18 -26.92 -4.85
CA SER A 460 1.55 -27.99 -4.10
C SER A 460 0.05 -28.06 -4.36
N ARG A 461 -0.52 -29.27 -4.36
CA ARG A 461 -1.96 -29.52 -4.40
C ARG A 461 -2.42 -30.35 -3.21
N ALA A 462 -3.69 -30.22 -2.91
CA ALA A 462 -4.38 -31.05 -1.95
C ALA A 462 -4.60 -32.47 -2.51
N ALA A 463 -4.19 -33.48 -1.76
CA ALA A 463 -4.50 -34.89 -2.02
C ALA A 463 -5.57 -35.38 -1.04
N ARG A 464 -6.49 -36.23 -1.49
CA ARG A 464 -7.54 -36.76 -0.59
C ARG A 464 -6.97 -37.88 0.26
N TRP A 465 -7.38 -37.95 1.53
CA TRP A 465 -7.03 -39.08 2.40
C TRP A 465 -7.51 -40.42 1.84
N SER A 466 -8.66 -40.44 1.14
CA SER A 466 -9.20 -41.63 0.47
C SER A 466 -8.35 -42.13 -0.70
N GLU A 467 -7.40 -41.33 -1.22
CA GLU A 467 -6.50 -41.74 -2.30
C GLU A 467 -5.28 -42.53 -1.77
N LEU A 468 -5.09 -42.60 -0.45
CA LEU A 468 -4.06 -43.42 0.19
C LEU A 468 -4.58 -44.85 0.34
N THR A 469 -4.03 -45.76 -0.45
CA THR A 469 -4.50 -47.17 -0.50
C THR A 469 -3.78 -48.07 0.49
N SER A 470 -2.60 -47.69 1.00
CA SER A 470 -1.82 -48.49 1.94
C SER A 470 -1.82 -47.89 3.34
N THR A 471 -1.89 -48.74 4.36
CA THR A 471 -1.81 -48.32 5.77
C THR A 471 -0.46 -47.66 6.09
N ALA A 472 0.60 -48.03 5.36
CA ALA A 472 1.92 -47.42 5.49
C ALA A 472 1.94 -45.98 4.97
N ALA A 473 1.29 -45.70 3.84
CA ALA A 473 1.16 -44.33 3.31
C ALA A 473 0.33 -43.44 4.24
N THR A 474 -0.76 -43.96 4.82
CA THR A 474 -1.56 -43.23 5.82
C THR A 474 -0.73 -42.87 7.04
N LYS A 475 0.08 -43.80 7.56
CA LYS A 475 0.95 -43.53 8.72
C LYS A 475 2.06 -42.53 8.42
N LEU A 476 2.65 -42.56 7.22
CA LEU A 476 3.63 -41.56 6.79
C LEU A 476 2.99 -40.17 6.76
N VAL A 477 1.84 -40.03 6.08
CA VAL A 477 1.13 -38.74 5.99
C VAL A 477 0.72 -38.25 7.38
N GLN A 478 0.22 -39.14 8.25
CA GLN A 478 -0.12 -38.81 9.63
C GLN A 478 1.11 -38.28 10.40
N ALA A 479 2.24 -38.99 10.34
CA ALA A 479 3.47 -38.54 11.02
C ALA A 479 3.96 -37.18 10.51
N MET A 480 3.81 -36.89 9.21
CA MET A 480 4.13 -35.58 8.62
C MET A 480 3.15 -34.49 9.07
N VAL A 481 1.86 -34.80 9.23
CA VAL A 481 0.85 -33.89 9.78
C VAL A 481 1.08 -33.63 11.27
N ASP A 482 1.35 -34.66 12.06
CA ASP A 482 1.65 -34.58 13.49
C ASP A 482 2.91 -33.75 13.74
N SER A 483 3.90 -33.91 12.85
CA SER A 483 5.13 -33.10 12.85
C SER A 483 4.95 -31.70 12.23
N ARG A 484 3.73 -31.33 11.83
CA ARG A 484 3.35 -30.04 11.22
C ARG A 484 4.09 -29.70 9.92
N LEU A 485 4.58 -30.72 9.22
CA LEU A 485 5.19 -30.60 7.89
C LEU A 485 4.12 -30.66 6.79
N PHE A 486 3.05 -31.42 7.01
CA PHE A 486 1.84 -31.43 6.18
C PHE A 486 0.66 -30.82 6.93
N VAL A 487 -0.37 -30.40 6.20
CA VAL A 487 -1.58 -29.80 6.74
C VAL A 487 -2.80 -30.55 6.22
N SER A 488 -3.62 -31.03 7.15
CA SER A 488 -4.94 -31.57 6.84
C SER A 488 -5.93 -30.40 6.65
N HIS A 489 -6.73 -30.43 5.59
CA HIS A 489 -7.74 -29.42 5.28
C HIS A 489 -8.83 -30.06 4.42
N LEU A 490 -9.82 -29.27 4.01
CA LEU A 490 -10.95 -29.80 3.26
C LEU A 490 -11.26 -28.99 2.02
N LYS A 491 -11.47 -29.74 0.94
CA LYS A 491 -11.73 -29.21 -0.40
C LYS A 491 -12.94 -29.96 -0.95
N ASN A 492 -14.02 -29.24 -1.20
CA ASN A 492 -15.31 -29.81 -1.64
C ASN A 492 -15.85 -30.90 -0.69
N GLU A 493 -15.88 -30.62 0.62
CA GLU A 493 -16.41 -31.54 1.67
C GLU A 493 -15.67 -32.88 1.81
N GLN A 494 -14.49 -33.03 1.21
CA GLN A 494 -13.64 -34.23 1.35
C GLN A 494 -12.34 -33.95 2.10
N ALA A 495 -11.98 -34.85 3.03
CA ALA A 495 -10.74 -34.79 3.80
C ALA A 495 -9.53 -34.86 2.87
N CYS A 496 -8.72 -33.81 2.91
CA CYS A 496 -7.49 -33.68 2.13
C CYS A 496 -6.28 -33.38 3.03
N PHE A 497 -5.09 -33.63 2.50
CA PHE A 497 -3.82 -33.18 3.06
C PHE A 497 -3.02 -32.46 1.98
N SER A 498 -2.23 -31.46 2.38
CA SER A 498 -1.28 -30.73 1.53
C SER A 498 0.03 -30.51 2.28
N LEU A 499 1.04 -29.97 1.60
CA LEU A 499 2.24 -29.47 2.26
C LEU A 499 1.89 -28.27 3.17
N ALA A 500 2.56 -28.15 4.31
CA ALA A 500 2.43 -26.97 5.17
C ALA A 500 3.05 -25.72 4.52
N HIS A 501 4.14 -25.91 3.78
CA HIS A 501 4.83 -24.83 3.07
C HIS A 501 5.50 -25.37 1.80
N GLU A 502 5.50 -24.58 0.73
CA GLU A 502 6.14 -24.96 -0.55
C GLU A 502 7.67 -24.99 -0.47
N ALA A 503 8.26 -24.41 0.59
CA ALA A 503 9.69 -24.51 0.88
C ALA A 503 10.16 -25.97 1.00
N LEU A 504 9.28 -26.89 1.44
CA LEU A 504 9.59 -28.33 1.45
C LEU A 504 9.95 -28.87 0.07
N LEU A 505 9.38 -28.31 -1.00
CA LEU A 505 9.66 -28.75 -2.37
C LEU A 505 11.01 -28.24 -2.89
N ARG A 506 11.57 -27.20 -2.27
CA ARG A 506 12.80 -26.52 -2.71
C ARG A 506 14.00 -26.82 -1.81
N HIS A 507 13.76 -27.23 -0.57
CA HIS A 507 14.79 -27.41 0.46
C HIS A 507 14.84 -28.79 1.10
N TRP A 508 13.88 -29.68 0.81
CA TRP A 508 13.98 -31.09 1.20
C TRP A 508 14.59 -31.90 0.06
N GLN A 509 15.86 -32.31 0.20
CA GLN A 509 16.62 -32.94 -0.89
C GLN A 509 15.88 -34.09 -1.58
N ARG A 510 15.20 -34.97 -0.82
CA ARG A 510 14.42 -36.07 -1.42
C ARG A 510 13.26 -35.60 -2.29
N ALA A 511 12.59 -34.52 -1.90
CA ALA A 511 11.53 -33.93 -2.70
C ALA A 511 12.12 -33.29 -3.98
N ILE A 512 13.25 -32.59 -3.87
CA ILE A 512 13.96 -32.00 -5.02
C ILE A 512 14.37 -33.09 -6.02
N ASP A 513 15.02 -34.15 -5.54
CA ASP A 513 15.48 -35.27 -6.36
C ASP A 513 14.30 -35.94 -7.08
N TRP A 514 13.20 -36.18 -6.35
CA TRP A 514 11.98 -36.77 -6.91
C TRP A 514 11.34 -35.87 -7.98
N VAL A 515 11.28 -34.55 -7.74
CA VAL A 515 10.75 -33.58 -8.71
C VAL A 515 11.60 -33.56 -9.98
N GLN A 516 12.93 -33.52 -9.85
CA GLN A 516 13.84 -33.53 -10.99
C GLN A 516 13.70 -34.82 -11.81
N GLU A 517 13.55 -35.97 -11.15
CA GLU A 517 13.36 -37.26 -11.82
C GLU A 517 12.03 -37.32 -12.58
N HIS A 518 10.98 -36.62 -12.13
CA HIS A 518 9.60 -36.79 -12.63
C HIS A 518 8.98 -35.53 -13.25
N GLN A 519 9.76 -34.47 -13.45
CA GLN A 519 9.32 -33.18 -13.98
C GLN A 519 8.52 -33.30 -15.28
N GLN A 520 8.98 -34.13 -16.22
CA GLN A 520 8.26 -34.35 -17.49
C GLN A 520 6.89 -34.99 -17.28
N SER A 521 6.78 -35.96 -16.37
CA SER A 521 5.50 -36.64 -16.09
C SER A 521 4.51 -35.70 -15.41
N LEU A 522 4.97 -34.86 -14.48
CA LEU A 522 4.17 -33.81 -13.83
C LEU A 522 3.67 -32.77 -14.85
N ALA A 523 4.52 -32.34 -15.79
CA ALA A 523 4.15 -31.38 -16.82
C ALA A 523 3.12 -31.95 -17.81
N ILE A 524 3.21 -33.25 -18.10
CA ILE A 524 2.21 -33.95 -18.91
C ILE A 524 0.89 -34.06 -18.13
N GLN A 525 0.94 -34.41 -16.84
CA GLN A 525 -0.25 -34.55 -16.00
C GLN A 525 -1.03 -33.24 -15.88
N SER A 526 -0.35 -32.12 -15.59
CA SER A 526 -0.97 -30.80 -15.48
C SER A 526 -1.63 -30.36 -16.79
N ARG A 527 -0.95 -30.55 -17.94
CA ARG A 527 -1.53 -30.26 -19.27
C ARG A 527 -2.74 -31.13 -19.60
N VAL A 528 -2.73 -32.42 -19.23
CA VAL A 528 -3.88 -33.32 -19.43
C VAL A 528 -5.06 -32.88 -18.56
N GLN A 529 -4.83 -32.53 -17.29
CA GLN A 529 -5.89 -32.07 -16.38
C GLN A 529 -6.57 -30.79 -16.87
N LEU A 530 -5.79 -29.78 -17.29
CA LEU A 530 -6.35 -28.55 -17.86
C LEU A 530 -7.15 -28.81 -19.14
N ALA A 531 -6.69 -29.74 -20.00
CA ALA A 531 -7.43 -30.14 -21.19
C ALA A 531 -8.75 -30.87 -20.82
N THR A 532 -8.73 -31.71 -19.78
CA THR A 532 -9.92 -32.39 -19.25
C THR A 532 -10.93 -31.40 -18.71
N GLU A 533 -10.51 -30.43 -17.88
CA GLU A 533 -11.41 -29.39 -17.34
C GLU A 533 -12.09 -28.60 -18.44
N ARG A 534 -11.34 -28.12 -19.43
CA ARG A 534 -11.90 -27.41 -20.60
C ARG A 534 -12.87 -28.29 -21.39
N TRP A 535 -12.51 -29.56 -21.62
CA TRP A 535 -13.38 -30.50 -22.34
C TRP A 535 -14.68 -30.79 -21.58
N LEU A 536 -14.64 -30.85 -20.25
CA LEU A 536 -15.83 -31.04 -19.41
C LEU A 536 -16.73 -29.79 -19.39
N LEU A 537 -16.14 -28.59 -19.25
CA LEU A 537 -16.86 -27.31 -19.29
C LEU A 537 -17.63 -27.15 -20.61
N GLU A 538 -17.02 -27.54 -21.72
CA GLU A 538 -17.60 -27.46 -23.06
C GLU A 538 -18.43 -28.70 -23.43
N HIS A 539 -19.08 -29.30 -22.43
CA HIS A 539 -20.00 -30.44 -22.57
C HIS A 539 -19.44 -31.61 -23.39
N LYS A 540 -18.15 -31.91 -23.23
CA LYS A 540 -17.43 -32.98 -23.93
C LYS A 540 -17.36 -32.79 -25.45
N HIS A 541 -17.41 -31.54 -25.94
CA HIS A 541 -17.33 -31.22 -27.37
C HIS A 541 -16.03 -31.72 -28.01
N SER A 542 -16.10 -32.17 -29.26
CA SER A 542 -15.00 -32.91 -29.89
C SER A 542 -13.77 -32.06 -30.23
N ASP A 543 -13.89 -30.74 -30.20
CA ASP A 543 -12.83 -29.80 -30.56
C ASP A 543 -11.80 -29.59 -29.45
N PHE A 544 -12.15 -29.91 -28.21
CA PHE A 544 -11.27 -29.84 -27.05
C PHE A 544 -10.56 -31.18 -26.77
N LEU A 545 -10.61 -32.13 -27.70
CA LEU A 545 -9.84 -33.38 -27.62
C LEU A 545 -8.35 -33.14 -27.87
N LEU A 546 -7.49 -33.95 -27.25
CA LEU A 546 -6.03 -33.81 -27.39
C LEU A 546 -5.59 -33.97 -28.85
N ALA A 547 -4.75 -33.05 -29.32
CA ALA A 547 -4.20 -33.06 -30.67
C ALA A 547 -3.36 -34.32 -30.93
N GLN A 548 -3.46 -34.86 -32.15
CA GLN A 548 -2.66 -35.99 -32.59
C GLN A 548 -1.17 -35.61 -32.67
N GLY A 549 -0.28 -36.46 -32.16
CA GLY A 549 1.16 -36.20 -32.11
C GLY A 549 1.67 -36.22 -30.66
N LYS A 550 2.62 -35.35 -30.33
CA LYS A 550 3.28 -35.27 -29.02
C LYS A 550 2.27 -35.18 -27.84
N PRO A 551 1.22 -34.34 -27.85
CA PRO A 551 0.27 -34.25 -26.73
C PRO A 551 -0.48 -35.56 -26.42
N LEU A 552 -0.99 -36.24 -27.45
CA LEU A 552 -1.69 -37.52 -27.29
C LEU A 552 -0.73 -38.67 -26.92
N GLN A 553 0.51 -38.66 -27.45
CA GLN A 553 1.52 -39.67 -27.11
C GLN A 553 1.99 -39.55 -25.66
N GLU A 554 2.25 -38.32 -25.20
CA GLU A 554 2.61 -38.01 -23.83
C GLU A 554 1.50 -38.42 -22.84
N ALA A 555 0.24 -38.09 -23.15
CA ALA A 555 -0.89 -38.53 -22.36
C ALA A 555 -1.02 -40.07 -22.31
N GLN A 556 -0.70 -40.77 -23.40
CA GLN A 556 -0.69 -42.24 -23.45
C GLN A 556 0.46 -42.87 -22.66
N SER A 557 1.65 -42.25 -22.64
CA SER A 557 2.75 -42.72 -21.78
C SER A 557 2.40 -42.57 -20.30
N LEU A 558 1.68 -41.51 -19.93
CA LEU A 558 1.26 -41.28 -18.55
C LEU A 558 0.26 -42.35 -18.05
N VAL A 559 -0.68 -42.80 -18.91
CA VAL A 559 -1.59 -43.92 -18.58
C VAL A 559 -0.84 -45.22 -18.24
N LYS A 560 0.36 -45.42 -18.79
CA LYS A 560 1.16 -46.63 -18.56
C LYS A 560 2.06 -46.52 -17.32
N ASN A 561 2.18 -45.34 -16.71
CA ASN A 561 3.04 -45.13 -15.55
C ASN A 561 2.24 -45.37 -14.26
N PRO A 562 2.53 -46.46 -13.49
CA PRO A 562 1.75 -46.81 -12.30
C PRO A 562 1.89 -45.80 -11.15
N MET A 563 2.90 -44.92 -11.19
CA MET A 563 3.10 -43.91 -10.15
C MET A 563 2.13 -42.72 -10.27
N PHE A 564 1.57 -42.47 -11.46
CA PHE A 564 0.65 -41.36 -11.69
C PHE A 564 -0.77 -41.87 -11.89
N SER A 565 -1.64 -41.64 -10.92
CA SER A 565 -3.07 -41.99 -11.02
C SER A 565 -3.84 -40.90 -11.78
N LEU A 566 -4.38 -41.25 -12.95
CA LEU A 566 -5.28 -40.40 -13.73
C LEU A 566 -6.73 -40.60 -13.29
N SER A 567 -7.52 -39.52 -13.27
CA SER A 567 -8.96 -39.60 -12.97
C SER A 567 -9.73 -40.35 -14.06
N SER A 568 -10.96 -40.77 -13.74
CA SER A 568 -11.84 -41.40 -14.74
C SER A 568 -12.13 -40.49 -15.93
N ASP A 569 -12.20 -39.18 -15.71
CA ASP A 569 -12.44 -38.18 -16.76
C ASP A 569 -11.20 -37.95 -17.62
N ASP A 570 -10.00 -37.93 -17.04
CA ASP A 570 -8.74 -37.86 -17.80
C ASP A 570 -8.60 -39.07 -18.74
N GLN A 571 -8.91 -40.26 -18.24
CA GLN A 571 -8.89 -41.47 -19.05
C GLN A 571 -9.96 -41.42 -20.16
N ALA A 572 -11.14 -40.84 -19.88
CA ALA A 572 -12.19 -40.66 -20.87
C ALA A 572 -11.78 -39.70 -22.00
N LEU A 573 -11.12 -38.58 -21.66
CA LEU A 573 -10.57 -37.63 -22.64
C LEU A 573 -9.53 -38.32 -23.54
N ILE A 574 -8.57 -39.03 -22.94
CA ILE A 574 -7.50 -39.73 -23.68
C ILE A 574 -8.10 -40.79 -24.62
N LYS A 575 -9.12 -41.52 -24.15
CA LYS A 575 -9.83 -42.53 -24.95
C LYS A 575 -10.60 -41.90 -26.12
N ALA A 576 -11.33 -40.80 -25.88
CA ALA A 576 -12.05 -40.07 -26.92
C ALA A 576 -11.10 -39.49 -27.98
N SER A 577 -9.99 -38.92 -27.53
CA SER A 577 -8.92 -38.36 -28.39
C SER A 577 -8.28 -39.45 -29.26
N ASN A 578 -8.01 -40.63 -28.69
CA ASN A 578 -7.47 -41.79 -29.42
C ASN A 578 -8.47 -42.32 -30.47
N ASN A 579 -9.76 -42.34 -30.16
CA ASN A 579 -10.80 -42.76 -31.10
C ASN A 579 -10.94 -41.77 -32.28
N LYS A 580 -10.86 -40.46 -32.03
CA LYS A 580 -10.84 -39.42 -33.10
C LYS A 580 -9.60 -39.56 -33.99
N ALA A 581 -8.42 -39.79 -33.41
CA ALA A 581 -7.19 -40.02 -34.17
C ALA A 581 -7.27 -41.27 -35.07
N LYS A 582 -7.83 -42.39 -34.56
CA LYS A 582 -8.06 -43.61 -35.35
C LYS A 582 -9.08 -43.39 -36.48
N ARG A 583 -10.16 -42.62 -36.21
CA ARG A 583 -11.17 -42.26 -37.23
C ARG A 583 -10.58 -41.36 -38.31
N LYS A 584 -9.76 -40.37 -37.95
CA LYS A 584 -9.05 -39.49 -38.91
C LYS A 584 -8.10 -40.30 -39.79
N LYS A 585 -7.38 -41.29 -39.26
CA LYS A 585 -6.50 -42.18 -40.04
C LYS A 585 -7.29 -43.05 -41.04
N ARG A 586 -8.47 -43.56 -40.65
CA ARG A 586 -9.38 -44.30 -41.56
C ARG A 586 -9.99 -43.41 -42.64
N VAL A 587 -10.39 -42.18 -42.27
CA VAL A 587 -10.86 -41.18 -43.24
C VAL A 587 -9.72 -40.79 -44.20
N LEU A 588 -8.49 -40.63 -43.72
CA LEU A 588 -7.32 -40.31 -44.55
C LEU A 588 -7.05 -41.38 -45.61
N GLN A 589 -7.21 -42.66 -45.25
CA GLN A 589 -7.08 -43.81 -46.16
C GLN A 589 -8.19 -43.85 -47.21
N ILE A 590 -9.42 -43.46 -46.84
CA ILE A 590 -10.55 -43.33 -47.78
C ILE A 590 -10.36 -42.09 -48.68
N THR A 591 -9.85 -40.98 -48.16
CA THR A 591 -9.54 -39.78 -48.94
C THR A 591 -8.32 -39.95 -49.84
N ALA A 592 -7.35 -40.83 -49.51
CA ALA A 592 -6.22 -41.15 -50.38
C ALA A 592 -6.67 -41.84 -51.68
N ALA A 593 -7.72 -42.66 -51.62
CA ALA A 593 -8.37 -43.23 -52.80
C ALA A 593 -9.15 -42.17 -53.61
N ALA A 594 -9.75 -41.18 -52.94
CA ALA A 594 -10.40 -40.03 -53.60
C ALA A 594 -9.40 -39.01 -54.19
N LEU A 595 -8.17 -38.93 -53.64
CA LEU A 595 -7.10 -38.00 -54.02
C LEU A 595 -6.56 -38.25 -55.44
N VAL A 596 -6.65 -39.48 -55.94
CA VAL A 596 -6.31 -39.84 -57.33
C VAL A 596 -7.33 -39.29 -58.33
N CYS A 597 -8.60 -39.17 -57.95
CA CYS A 597 -9.62 -38.48 -58.74
C CYS A 597 -9.52 -36.95 -58.61
N LEU A 598 -9.13 -36.44 -57.44
CA LEU A 598 -8.97 -35.00 -57.17
C LEU A 598 -7.72 -34.39 -57.81
N THR A 599 -6.70 -35.18 -58.17
CA THR A 599 -5.49 -34.66 -58.85
C THR A 599 -5.82 -34.09 -60.24
N PHE A 600 -6.85 -34.63 -60.89
CA PHE A 600 -7.39 -34.08 -62.15
C PHE A 600 -8.18 -32.78 -61.96
N ILE A 601 -8.68 -32.52 -60.75
CA ILE A 601 -9.44 -31.31 -60.38
C ILE A 601 -8.49 -30.23 -59.80
N ALA A 602 -7.37 -30.64 -59.20
CA ALA A 602 -6.40 -29.78 -58.54
C ALA A 602 -5.60 -28.88 -59.51
N THR A 603 -5.32 -29.34 -60.73
CA THR A 603 -4.74 -28.50 -61.78
C THR A 603 -5.66 -27.34 -62.18
N PHE A 604 -6.99 -27.51 -62.04
CA PHE A 604 -7.97 -26.46 -62.25
C PHE A 604 -8.12 -25.51 -61.03
N MET A 605 -7.92 -26.01 -59.80
CA MET A 605 -7.98 -25.18 -58.58
C MET A 605 -6.68 -24.43 -58.23
N SER A 606 -5.52 -24.87 -58.74
CA SER A 606 -4.22 -24.21 -58.51
C SER A 606 -4.20 -22.75 -58.97
N VAL A 607 -5.00 -22.41 -59.99
CA VAL A 607 -5.14 -21.03 -60.48
C VAL A 607 -6.00 -20.17 -59.53
N ARG A 608 -6.96 -20.76 -58.79
CA ARG A 608 -7.72 -20.04 -57.76
C ARG A 608 -6.97 -19.88 -56.44
N SER A 609 -6.07 -20.81 -56.09
CA SER A 609 -5.32 -20.78 -54.83
C SER A 609 -4.31 -19.64 -54.76
N TYR A 610 -3.66 -19.31 -55.89
CA TYR A 610 -2.76 -18.15 -55.96
C TYR A 610 -3.51 -16.82 -55.73
N HIS A 611 -4.76 -16.73 -56.18
CA HIS A 611 -5.64 -15.59 -55.91
C HIS A 611 -6.08 -15.51 -54.43
N ALA A 612 -6.28 -16.64 -53.75
CA ALA A 612 -6.67 -16.67 -52.35
C ALA A 612 -5.52 -16.30 -51.40
N GLU A 613 -4.28 -16.68 -51.72
CA GLU A 613 -3.09 -16.30 -50.95
C GLU A 613 -2.81 -14.78 -51.05
N GLN A 614 -3.02 -14.18 -52.23
CA GLN A 614 -2.93 -12.72 -52.38
C GLN A 614 -4.02 -11.99 -51.59
N ILE A 615 -5.26 -12.50 -51.55
CA ILE A 615 -6.34 -11.90 -50.75
C ILE A 615 -6.06 -12.03 -49.24
N ALA A 616 -5.46 -13.14 -48.78
CA ALA A 616 -5.12 -13.33 -47.36
C ALA A 616 -3.95 -12.43 -46.91
N LYS A 617 -2.92 -12.25 -47.75
CA LYS A 617 -1.83 -11.28 -47.51
C LYS A 617 -2.36 -9.85 -47.51
N GLN A 618 -3.24 -9.52 -48.46
CA GLN A 618 -3.87 -8.21 -48.52
C GLN A 618 -4.72 -7.93 -47.27
N LYS A 619 -5.53 -8.89 -46.78
CA LYS A 619 -6.31 -8.72 -45.55
C LYS A 619 -5.45 -8.59 -44.28
N ARG A 620 -4.28 -9.23 -44.23
CA ARG A 620 -3.33 -9.07 -43.12
C ARG A 620 -2.67 -7.69 -43.14
N GLN A 621 -2.20 -7.25 -44.31
CA GLN A 621 -1.62 -5.91 -44.48
C GLN A 621 -2.66 -4.80 -44.22
N GLU A 622 -3.93 -5.00 -44.60
CA GLU A 622 -5.02 -4.09 -44.26
C GLU A 622 -5.28 -4.02 -42.75
N ALA A 623 -5.19 -5.13 -42.02
CA ALA A 623 -5.34 -5.16 -40.56
C ALA A 623 -4.14 -4.51 -39.83
N GLU A 624 -2.90 -4.78 -40.25
CA GLU A 624 -1.67 -4.17 -39.72
C GLU A 624 -1.60 -2.67 -40.03
N SER A 625 -2.03 -2.27 -41.23
CA SER A 625 -2.15 -0.85 -41.62
C SER A 625 -3.22 -0.14 -40.78
N LEU A 626 -4.37 -0.78 -40.52
CA LEU A 626 -5.42 -0.21 -39.66
C LEU A 626 -4.95 -0.09 -38.21
N LEU A 627 -4.26 -1.09 -37.65
CA LEU A 627 -3.64 -1.04 -36.32
C LEU A 627 -2.60 0.09 -36.22
N GLY A 628 -1.71 0.20 -37.20
CA GLY A 628 -0.74 1.28 -37.30
C GLY A 628 -1.40 2.67 -37.38
N PHE A 629 -2.49 2.81 -38.14
CA PHE A 629 -3.28 4.05 -38.19
C PHE A 629 -3.90 4.38 -36.83
N MET A 630 -4.50 3.40 -36.14
CA MET A 630 -5.18 3.64 -34.87
C MET A 630 -4.21 4.00 -33.72
N VAL A 631 -2.99 3.48 -33.74
CA VAL A 631 -1.99 3.70 -32.69
C VAL A 631 -1.07 4.88 -33.00
N GLY A 632 -0.85 5.20 -34.29
CA GLY A 632 -0.09 6.36 -34.73
C GLY A 632 -0.99 7.58 -35.00
N GLU A 633 -1.47 7.72 -36.25
CA GLU A 633 -2.17 8.93 -36.71
C GLU A 633 -3.44 9.27 -35.92
N PHE A 634 -4.20 8.26 -35.46
CA PHE A 634 -5.38 8.49 -34.65
C PHE A 634 -5.02 8.92 -33.22
N ALA A 635 -3.93 8.39 -32.66
CA ALA A 635 -3.41 8.83 -31.38
C ALA A 635 -2.95 10.30 -31.44
N ASP A 636 -2.28 10.71 -32.53
CA ASP A 636 -1.88 12.09 -32.75
C ASP A 636 -3.08 13.07 -32.72
N LYS A 637 -4.19 12.67 -33.35
CA LYS A 637 -5.44 13.46 -33.32
C LYS A 637 -6.00 13.55 -31.90
N LEU A 638 -5.98 12.47 -31.14
CA LEU A 638 -6.48 12.45 -29.76
C LEU A 638 -5.59 13.24 -28.79
N ARG A 639 -4.27 13.30 -29.01
CA ARG A 639 -3.36 14.20 -28.28
C ARG A 639 -3.76 15.66 -28.45
N SER A 640 -4.08 16.07 -29.69
CA SER A 640 -4.42 17.46 -30.00
C SER A 640 -5.69 17.98 -29.31
N VAL A 641 -6.58 17.07 -28.90
CA VAL A 641 -7.84 17.38 -28.19
C VAL A 641 -7.82 16.95 -26.72
N GLU A 642 -6.67 16.55 -26.17
CA GLU A 642 -6.48 16.10 -24.78
C GLU A 642 -7.42 14.93 -24.37
N ARG A 643 -7.74 14.01 -25.30
CA ARG A 643 -8.67 12.86 -25.08
C ARG A 643 -7.99 11.49 -25.24
N MET A 644 -6.86 11.32 -24.57
CA MET A 644 -6.08 10.07 -24.60
C MET A 644 -6.80 8.92 -23.88
N ASP A 645 -7.80 9.21 -23.04
CA ASP A 645 -8.66 8.23 -22.39
C ASP A 645 -9.33 7.25 -23.37
N LEU A 646 -9.52 7.68 -24.62
CA LEU A 646 -10.19 6.93 -25.69
C LEU A 646 -9.31 5.89 -26.39
N LEU A 647 -8.00 5.87 -26.16
CA LEU A 647 -7.07 4.94 -26.84
C LEU A 647 -6.86 3.60 -26.11
N ASP A 648 -7.19 3.52 -24.83
CA ASP A 648 -6.85 2.40 -23.94
C ASP A 648 -7.31 1.02 -24.46
N GLY A 649 -8.55 0.95 -24.98
CA GLY A 649 -9.08 -0.30 -25.54
C GLY A 649 -8.40 -0.75 -26.83
N ILE A 650 -7.85 0.18 -27.61
CA ILE A 650 -7.19 -0.11 -28.88
C ILE A 650 -5.72 -0.48 -28.64
N SER A 651 -5.01 0.25 -27.79
CA SER A 651 -3.60 0.00 -27.50
C SER A 651 -3.37 -1.38 -26.86
N ASN A 652 -4.25 -1.82 -25.96
CA ASN A 652 -4.16 -3.16 -25.35
C ASN A 652 -4.35 -4.30 -26.37
N LYS A 653 -5.28 -4.14 -27.32
CA LYS A 653 -5.48 -5.13 -28.41
C LYS A 653 -4.30 -5.15 -29.39
N ALA A 654 -3.72 -3.99 -29.68
CA ALA A 654 -2.52 -3.89 -30.50
C ALA A 654 -1.32 -4.56 -29.81
N LEU A 655 -1.17 -4.37 -28.49
CA LEU A 655 -0.12 -5.01 -27.70
C LEU A 655 -0.22 -6.55 -27.74
N GLU A 656 -1.43 -7.09 -27.57
CA GLU A 656 -1.69 -8.52 -27.66
C GLU A 656 -1.32 -9.08 -29.04
N TYR A 657 -1.64 -8.35 -30.11
CA TYR A 657 -1.29 -8.74 -31.49
C TYR A 657 0.22 -8.84 -31.70
N PHE A 658 1.00 -7.84 -31.27
CA PHE A 658 2.45 -7.82 -31.48
C PHE A 658 3.22 -8.76 -30.55
N THR A 659 2.75 -8.94 -29.30
CA THR A 659 3.39 -9.85 -28.32
C THR A 659 3.33 -11.30 -28.80
N ASN A 660 2.19 -11.72 -29.36
CA ASN A 660 2.00 -13.07 -29.90
C ASN A 660 2.83 -13.36 -31.17
N GLN A 661 3.35 -12.33 -31.86
CA GLN A 661 4.20 -12.51 -33.05
C GLN A 661 5.70 -12.63 -32.72
N ASP A 662 6.18 -11.99 -31.65
CA ASP A 662 7.59 -12.07 -31.26
C ASP A 662 8.01 -13.49 -30.81
N GLU A 663 7.06 -14.34 -30.38
CA GLU A 663 7.33 -15.75 -30.01
C GLU A 663 7.56 -16.70 -31.21
N GLU A 664 7.13 -16.34 -32.43
CA GLU A 664 7.27 -17.20 -33.63
C GLU A 664 8.49 -16.89 -34.51
N ALA A 665 9.32 -15.89 -34.16
CA ALA A 665 10.41 -15.39 -35.01
C ALA A 665 11.70 -16.24 -35.05
N ALA A 666 11.73 -17.42 -34.41
CA ALA A 666 12.90 -18.31 -34.40
C ALA A 666 12.70 -19.54 -35.31
N SER A 667 12.41 -19.32 -36.59
CA SER A 667 12.39 -20.39 -37.60
C SER A 667 13.65 -20.34 -38.47
N LEU A 668 14.27 -21.49 -38.73
CA LEU A 668 15.48 -21.66 -39.53
C LEU A 668 15.28 -21.36 -41.04
N PHE A 669 14.05 -21.02 -41.45
CA PHE A 669 13.65 -20.71 -42.82
C PHE A 669 12.74 -19.48 -42.84
N ASP A 670 13.33 -18.32 -42.57
CA ASP A 670 12.62 -17.05 -42.60
C ASP A 670 12.56 -16.50 -44.03
N PHE A 671 11.35 -16.47 -44.60
CA PHE A 671 11.06 -15.90 -45.92
C PHE A 671 10.34 -14.54 -45.82
N SER A 672 10.26 -13.94 -44.64
CA SER A 672 9.67 -12.60 -44.49
C SER A 672 10.62 -11.51 -44.96
N ASP A 673 10.08 -10.47 -45.59
CA ASP A 673 10.88 -9.33 -46.05
C ASP A 673 11.47 -8.59 -44.83
N LYS A 674 12.76 -8.23 -44.87
CA LYS A 674 13.43 -7.54 -43.76
C LYS A 674 12.75 -6.22 -43.41
N GLN A 675 12.09 -5.60 -44.40
CA GLN A 675 11.33 -4.36 -44.20
C GLN A 675 10.05 -4.60 -43.40
N ASP A 676 9.34 -5.71 -43.63
CA ASP A 676 8.10 -6.03 -42.91
C ASP A 676 8.39 -6.34 -41.43
N GLN A 677 9.51 -7.02 -41.15
CA GLN A 677 9.96 -7.24 -39.77
C GLN A 677 10.30 -5.94 -39.03
N PHE A 678 10.96 -5.00 -39.71
CA PHE A 678 11.24 -3.68 -39.15
C PHE A 678 9.93 -2.94 -38.84
N ASN A 679 9.00 -2.91 -39.79
CA ASN A 679 7.73 -2.22 -39.64
C ASN A 679 6.91 -2.77 -38.46
N ASN A 680 6.84 -4.09 -38.29
CA ASN A 680 6.12 -4.70 -37.17
C ASN A 680 6.75 -4.36 -35.81
N ARG A 681 8.08 -4.44 -35.69
CA ARG A 681 8.79 -4.07 -34.46
C ARG A 681 8.66 -2.57 -34.16
N PHE A 682 8.65 -1.73 -35.19
CA PHE A 682 8.46 -0.30 -35.06
C PHE A 682 7.03 0.04 -34.59
N GLN A 683 6.01 -0.59 -35.18
CA GLN A 683 4.61 -0.44 -34.74
C GLN A 683 4.39 -0.95 -33.31
N TYR A 684 5.12 -2.00 -32.91
CA TYR A 684 5.10 -2.46 -31.53
C TYR A 684 5.65 -1.40 -30.57
N ALA A 685 6.80 -0.78 -30.91
CA ALA A 685 7.33 0.34 -30.13
C ALA A 685 6.35 1.52 -30.07
N GLN A 686 5.69 1.87 -31.19
CA GLN A 686 4.63 2.90 -31.23
C GLN A 686 3.46 2.59 -30.30
N THR A 687 3.07 1.32 -30.22
CA THR A 687 1.98 0.87 -29.34
C THR A 687 2.31 1.06 -27.88
N LEU A 688 3.53 0.69 -27.48
CA LEU A 688 4.01 0.89 -26.12
C LEU A 688 4.11 2.37 -25.75
N GLU A 689 4.55 3.20 -26.70
CA GLU A 689 4.57 4.66 -26.53
C GLU A 689 3.17 5.22 -26.26
N ALA A 690 2.19 4.86 -27.11
CA ALA A 690 0.80 5.27 -26.94
C ALA A 690 0.22 4.77 -25.59
N MET A 691 0.56 3.56 -25.15
CA MET A 691 0.17 3.06 -23.83
C MET A 691 0.76 3.89 -22.69
N GLY A 692 2.04 4.26 -22.80
CA GLY A 692 2.70 5.12 -21.81
C GLY A 692 2.01 6.48 -21.68
N GLU A 693 1.68 7.10 -22.80
CA GLU A 693 0.95 8.38 -22.83
C GLU A 693 -0.45 8.28 -22.22
N VAL A 694 -1.18 7.19 -22.51
CA VAL A 694 -2.51 6.94 -21.93
C VAL A 694 -2.40 6.74 -20.42
N ALA A 695 -1.45 5.93 -19.94
CA ALA A 695 -1.23 5.71 -18.52
C ALA A 695 -0.85 7.00 -17.80
N TYR A 696 0.03 7.81 -18.39
CA TYR A 696 0.41 9.13 -17.87
C TYR A 696 -0.80 10.06 -17.78
N SER A 697 -1.66 10.12 -18.80
CA SER A 697 -2.87 10.97 -18.80
C SER A 697 -3.86 10.61 -17.68
N ARG A 698 -3.80 9.39 -17.15
CA ARG A 698 -4.64 8.90 -16.04
C ARG A 698 -3.96 9.04 -14.67
N GLY A 699 -2.78 9.64 -14.60
CA GLY A 699 -2.00 9.77 -13.38
C GLY A 699 -1.34 8.46 -12.91
N LYS A 700 -1.23 7.45 -13.79
CA LYS A 700 -0.59 6.17 -13.47
C LYS A 700 0.88 6.17 -13.87
N THR A 701 1.71 6.82 -13.04
CA THR A 701 3.12 7.09 -13.36
C THR A 701 3.96 5.83 -13.53
N ASP A 702 3.72 4.77 -12.73
CA ASP A 702 4.53 3.54 -12.79
C ASP A 702 4.21 2.70 -14.03
N GLU A 703 2.93 2.62 -14.40
CA GLU A 703 2.49 1.98 -15.65
C GLU A 703 3.06 2.73 -16.87
N ALA A 704 3.03 4.07 -16.83
CA ALA A 704 3.61 4.91 -17.88
C ALA A 704 5.13 4.70 -18.02
N PHE A 705 5.86 4.74 -16.90
CA PHE A 705 7.30 4.50 -16.88
C PHE A 705 7.66 3.14 -17.48
N THR A 706 6.94 2.09 -17.08
CA THR A 706 7.16 0.73 -17.58
C THR A 706 6.92 0.62 -19.08
N ALA A 707 5.85 1.24 -19.59
CA ALA A 707 5.55 1.24 -21.03
C ALA A 707 6.61 2.00 -21.84
N PHE A 708 7.03 3.18 -21.37
CA PHE A 708 8.07 3.97 -22.03
C PHE A 708 9.45 3.30 -22.00
N GLU A 709 9.87 2.69 -20.90
CA GLU A 709 11.15 1.95 -20.82
C GLU A 709 11.17 0.72 -21.74
N ASN A 710 10.02 0.04 -21.82
CA ASN A 710 9.81 -1.03 -22.77
C ASN A 710 9.92 -0.51 -24.21
N ALA A 711 9.25 0.59 -24.56
CA ALA A 711 9.37 1.22 -25.87
C ALA A 711 10.84 1.60 -26.17
N ARG A 712 11.53 2.26 -25.22
CA ARG A 712 12.94 2.68 -25.32
C ARG A 712 13.85 1.53 -25.74
N THR A 713 13.74 0.39 -25.06
CA THR A 713 14.60 -0.78 -25.33
C THR A 713 14.44 -1.27 -26.78
N ARG A 714 13.21 -1.26 -27.31
CA ARG A 714 12.95 -1.67 -28.70
C ARG A 714 13.41 -0.59 -29.68
N LEU A 715 13.15 0.68 -29.41
CA LEU A 715 13.59 1.81 -30.23
C LEU A 715 15.12 1.85 -30.36
N GLU A 716 15.85 1.67 -29.26
CA GLU A 716 17.33 1.60 -29.28
C GLU A 716 17.84 0.41 -30.11
N SER A 717 17.12 -0.71 -30.12
CA SER A 717 17.46 -1.85 -30.97
C SER A 717 17.24 -1.56 -32.46
N LEU A 718 16.14 -0.86 -32.80
CA LEU A 718 15.81 -0.47 -34.16
C LEU A 718 16.77 0.60 -34.70
N LEU A 719 17.21 1.53 -33.85
CA LEU A 719 18.15 2.60 -34.21
C LEU A 719 19.54 2.04 -34.58
N LYS A 720 19.95 0.89 -34.05
CA LYS A 720 21.17 0.20 -34.49
C LYS A 720 21.08 -0.32 -35.93
N VAL A 721 19.87 -0.60 -36.41
CA VAL A 721 19.61 -1.13 -37.75
C VAL A 721 19.38 0.00 -38.76
N GLN A 722 18.55 0.98 -38.41
CA GLN A 722 18.24 2.14 -39.25
C GLN A 722 18.48 3.47 -38.50
N PRO A 723 19.74 3.87 -38.28
CA PRO A 723 20.06 5.06 -37.47
C PRO A 723 19.61 6.39 -38.09
N ASN A 724 19.37 6.42 -39.40
CA ASN A 724 18.98 7.62 -40.15
C ASN A 724 17.49 7.63 -40.54
N ASN A 725 16.67 6.76 -39.95
CA ASN A 725 15.23 6.75 -40.19
C ASN A 725 14.56 7.87 -39.40
N LEU A 726 13.93 8.83 -40.10
CA LEU A 726 13.35 10.03 -39.50
C LEU A 726 12.19 9.70 -38.53
N ASP A 727 11.28 8.81 -38.90
CA ASP A 727 10.13 8.44 -38.05
C ASP A 727 10.59 7.72 -36.78
N LEU A 728 11.64 6.91 -36.89
CA LEU A 728 12.23 6.22 -35.75
C LEU A 728 12.95 7.18 -34.80
N LEU A 729 13.71 8.14 -35.33
CA LEU A 729 14.35 9.19 -34.52
C LEU A 729 13.30 10.07 -33.83
N MET A 730 12.21 10.41 -34.52
CA MET A 730 11.11 11.19 -33.96
C MET A 730 10.49 10.48 -32.76
N LEU A 731 10.15 9.20 -32.91
CA LEU A 731 9.56 8.41 -31.84
C LEU A 731 10.53 8.17 -30.68
N ALA A 732 11.82 7.94 -30.96
CA ALA A 732 12.85 7.85 -29.92
C ALA A 732 13.04 9.17 -29.16
N GLY A 733 12.91 10.30 -29.86
CA GLY A 733 12.88 11.63 -29.28
C GLY A 733 11.70 11.82 -28.33
N ALA A 734 10.49 11.53 -28.78
CA ALA A 734 9.27 11.60 -27.97
C ALA A 734 9.37 10.70 -26.71
N ASN A 735 9.89 9.49 -26.87
CA ASN A 735 10.11 8.56 -25.75
C ASN A 735 11.09 9.11 -24.71
N ALA A 736 12.22 9.68 -25.17
CA ALA A 736 13.19 10.32 -24.29
C ALA A 736 12.59 11.54 -23.58
N PHE A 737 11.76 12.33 -24.26
CA PHE A 737 11.01 13.42 -23.65
C PHE A 737 10.10 12.91 -22.52
N TRP A 738 9.28 11.88 -22.76
CA TRP A 738 8.33 11.38 -21.76
C TRP A 738 9.01 10.78 -20.53
N LEU A 739 10.09 10.01 -20.70
CA LEU A 739 10.90 9.51 -19.57
C LEU A 739 11.55 10.66 -18.79
N GLY A 740 12.01 11.70 -19.49
CA GLY A 740 12.48 12.93 -18.86
C GLY A 740 11.38 13.66 -18.10
N ASN A 741 10.19 13.78 -18.69
CA ASN A 741 9.05 14.48 -18.09
C ASN A 741 8.56 13.79 -16.80
N LEU A 742 8.52 12.45 -16.77
CA LEU A 742 8.16 11.69 -15.55
C LEU A 742 9.11 12.00 -14.39
N THR A 743 10.41 12.02 -14.64
CA THR A 743 11.41 12.37 -13.61
C THR A 743 11.38 13.86 -13.25
N TYR A 744 11.06 14.72 -14.22
CA TYR A 744 10.91 16.17 -14.01
C TYR A 744 9.77 16.49 -13.03
N GLU A 745 8.61 15.85 -13.19
CA GLU A 745 7.46 16.03 -12.29
C GLU A 745 7.74 15.52 -10.87
N GLN A 746 8.57 14.47 -10.75
CA GLN A 746 9.08 13.98 -9.47
C GLN A 746 10.16 14.89 -8.86
N SER A 747 10.47 16.03 -9.49
CA SER A 747 11.54 16.96 -9.09
C SER A 747 12.94 16.31 -9.08
N ASN A 748 13.12 15.17 -9.76
CA ASN A 748 14.40 14.50 -9.90
C ASN A 748 15.17 15.03 -11.12
N TYR A 749 15.58 16.30 -11.03
CA TYR A 749 16.22 17.02 -12.14
C TYR A 749 17.55 16.40 -12.60
N LEU A 750 18.23 15.66 -11.72
CA LEU A 750 19.45 14.91 -12.05
C LEU A 750 19.16 13.75 -13.02
N ALA A 751 18.02 13.08 -12.87
CA ALA A 751 17.57 12.04 -13.78
C ALA A 751 16.90 12.60 -15.05
N THR A 752 16.32 13.81 -14.98
CA THR A 752 15.70 14.48 -16.12
C THR A 752 16.72 14.91 -17.18
N GLU A 753 17.82 15.54 -16.76
CA GLU A 753 18.76 16.18 -17.69
C GLU A 753 19.33 15.21 -18.76
N PRO A 754 19.76 13.97 -18.42
CA PRO A 754 20.22 13.01 -19.41
C PRO A 754 19.15 12.66 -20.46
N MET A 755 17.88 12.55 -20.06
CA MET A 755 16.79 12.19 -20.96
C MET A 755 16.44 13.34 -21.91
N PHE A 756 16.37 14.58 -21.41
CA PHE A 756 16.18 15.75 -22.28
C PHE A 756 17.36 16.00 -23.21
N LYS A 757 18.60 15.69 -22.78
CA LYS A 757 19.78 15.73 -23.67
C LYS A 757 19.73 14.64 -24.75
N ARG A 758 19.20 13.46 -24.45
CA ARG A 758 18.95 12.42 -25.47
C ARG A 758 17.89 12.88 -26.48
N TYR A 759 16.80 13.47 -26.01
CA TYR A 759 15.78 14.05 -26.89
C TYR A 759 16.37 15.12 -27.82
N LEU A 760 17.20 16.02 -27.28
CA LEU A 760 17.93 17.00 -28.08
C LEU A 760 18.82 16.31 -29.13
N ALA A 761 19.61 15.31 -28.75
CA ALA A 761 20.50 14.61 -29.67
C ALA A 761 19.75 13.94 -30.84
N TYR A 762 18.62 13.27 -30.57
CA TYR A 762 17.79 12.69 -31.64
C TYR A 762 17.20 13.76 -32.55
N SER A 763 16.73 14.88 -31.98
CA SER A 763 16.17 16.00 -32.72
C SER A 763 17.22 16.72 -33.58
N GLU A 764 18.45 16.87 -33.08
CA GLU A 764 19.58 17.41 -33.84
C GLU A 764 19.93 16.51 -35.03
N MET A 765 19.93 15.19 -34.83
CA MET A 765 20.13 14.23 -35.92
C MET A 765 19.03 14.33 -36.98
N MET A 766 17.76 14.43 -36.57
CA MET A 766 16.63 14.65 -37.50
C MET A 766 16.79 15.95 -38.29
N TYR A 767 17.17 17.04 -37.62
CA TYR A 767 17.40 18.33 -38.27
C TYR A 767 18.58 18.29 -39.23
N GLN A 768 19.66 17.57 -38.91
CA GLN A 768 20.79 17.37 -39.84
C GLN A 768 20.39 16.57 -41.09
N LEU A 769 19.55 15.55 -40.93
CA LEU A 769 19.06 14.73 -42.04
C LEU A 769 18.04 15.47 -42.90
N ALA A 770 17.19 16.31 -42.29
CA ALA A 770 16.13 17.04 -42.96
C ALA A 770 15.96 18.47 -42.39
N PRO A 771 16.87 19.42 -42.72
CA PRO A 771 16.90 20.76 -42.12
C PRO A 771 15.75 21.67 -42.55
N ASN A 772 15.06 21.33 -43.64
CA ASN A 772 13.90 22.05 -44.16
C ASN A 772 12.59 21.30 -43.91
N ASP A 773 12.63 20.19 -43.16
CA ASP A 773 11.41 19.49 -42.77
C ASP A 773 10.77 20.17 -41.56
N PHE A 774 9.45 20.35 -41.62
CA PHE A 774 8.70 21.03 -40.58
C PHE A 774 8.78 20.29 -39.24
N ASN A 775 8.65 18.96 -39.23
CA ASN A 775 8.66 18.19 -38.00
C ASN A 775 10.06 18.18 -37.37
N SER A 776 11.11 18.01 -38.18
CA SER A 776 12.51 18.08 -37.69
C SER A 776 12.84 19.43 -37.02
N ILE A 777 12.38 20.55 -37.59
CA ILE A 777 12.57 21.88 -36.96
C ILE A 777 11.79 21.98 -35.65
N MET A 778 10.56 21.48 -35.63
CA MET A 778 9.67 21.55 -34.46
C MET A 778 10.18 20.70 -33.30
N GLU A 779 10.59 19.46 -33.54
CA GLU A 779 11.16 18.58 -32.51
C GLU A 779 12.44 19.16 -31.91
N LEU A 780 13.31 19.75 -32.74
CA LEU A 780 14.50 20.45 -32.24
C LEU A 780 14.12 21.67 -31.39
N SER A 781 13.09 22.42 -31.79
CA SER A 781 12.58 23.51 -30.97
C SER A 781 12.02 23.03 -29.63
N TYR A 782 11.21 21.97 -29.62
CA TYR A 782 10.61 21.40 -28.41
C TYR A 782 11.66 20.84 -27.44
N SER A 783 12.72 20.20 -27.94
CA SER A 783 13.83 19.72 -27.11
C SER A 783 14.59 20.87 -26.43
N HIS A 784 14.85 21.98 -27.15
CA HIS A 784 15.40 23.21 -26.54
C HIS A 784 14.45 23.84 -25.52
N ASN A 785 13.14 23.85 -25.78
CA ASN A 785 12.14 24.32 -24.82
C ASN A 785 12.17 23.46 -23.53
N SER A 786 12.28 22.14 -23.67
CA SER A 786 12.33 21.19 -22.55
C SER A 786 13.56 21.43 -21.66
N LEU A 787 14.75 21.56 -22.26
CA LEU A 787 15.96 21.94 -21.53
C LEU A 787 15.86 23.34 -20.91
N GLY A 788 15.26 24.30 -21.62
CA GLY A 788 15.01 25.63 -21.10
C GLY A 788 14.16 25.62 -19.82
N SER A 789 13.10 24.80 -19.79
CA SER A 789 12.25 24.62 -18.61
C SER A 789 12.98 23.98 -17.44
N LEU A 790 13.87 23.01 -17.72
CA LEU A 790 14.73 22.37 -16.72
C LEU A 790 15.73 23.36 -16.12
N TYR A 791 16.43 24.13 -16.96
CA TYR A 791 17.38 25.13 -16.50
C TYR A 791 16.70 26.26 -15.73
N LEU A 792 15.47 26.61 -16.09
CA LEU A 792 14.67 27.56 -15.32
C LEU A 792 14.41 27.05 -13.90
N THR A 793 14.05 25.76 -13.74
CA THR A 793 13.85 25.15 -12.43
C THR A 793 15.14 24.95 -11.64
N GLN A 794 16.28 24.74 -12.30
CA GLN A 794 17.61 24.65 -11.68
C GLN A 794 18.24 26.04 -11.41
N PHE A 795 17.48 27.12 -11.56
CA PHE A 795 17.94 28.50 -11.35
C PHE A 795 19.06 28.95 -12.31
N ASN A 796 19.29 28.22 -13.40
CA ASN A 796 20.26 28.56 -14.43
C ASN A 796 19.61 29.41 -15.53
N TYR A 797 19.24 30.63 -15.16
CA TYR A 797 18.47 31.55 -16.02
C TYR A 797 19.19 31.91 -17.32
N THR A 798 20.52 31.94 -17.33
CA THR A 798 21.30 32.22 -18.54
C THR A 798 21.15 31.10 -19.57
N LEU A 799 21.32 29.84 -19.16
CA LEU A 799 21.13 28.69 -20.05
C LEU A 799 19.66 28.51 -20.44
N ALA A 800 18.73 28.80 -19.52
CA ALA A 800 17.30 28.80 -19.82
C ALA A 800 16.97 29.80 -20.94
N LYS A 801 17.46 31.05 -20.81
CA LYS A 801 17.26 32.09 -21.83
C LYS A 801 17.86 31.68 -23.17
N GLN A 802 19.07 31.13 -23.17
CA GLN A 802 19.72 30.64 -24.39
C GLN A 802 18.88 29.57 -25.09
N SER A 803 18.40 28.58 -24.33
CA SER A 803 17.61 27.47 -24.86
C SER A 803 16.27 27.93 -25.42
N PHE A 804 15.53 28.79 -24.68
CA PHE A 804 14.27 29.35 -25.17
C PHE A 804 14.46 30.26 -26.39
N THR A 805 15.58 31.00 -26.46
CA THR A 805 15.90 31.85 -27.62
C THR A 805 16.17 31.02 -28.87
N GLU A 806 16.91 29.91 -28.76
CA GLU A 806 17.14 29.01 -29.89
C GLU A 806 15.83 28.34 -30.34
N SER A 807 14.99 27.90 -29.39
CA SER A 807 13.64 27.40 -29.66
C SER A 807 12.79 28.43 -30.42
N LEU A 808 12.80 29.70 -30.00
CA LEU A 808 12.05 30.76 -30.67
C LEU A 808 12.54 30.99 -32.10
N LYS A 809 13.87 30.97 -32.31
CA LYS A 809 14.47 31.07 -33.64
C LYS A 809 14.01 29.95 -34.57
N LEU A 810 14.03 28.71 -34.08
CA LEU A 810 13.54 27.54 -34.83
C LEU A 810 12.04 27.62 -35.13
N LYS A 811 11.20 28.07 -34.18
CA LYS A 811 9.76 28.31 -34.43
C LYS A 811 9.51 29.37 -35.49
N ASN A 812 10.30 30.44 -35.50
CA ASN A 812 10.21 31.45 -36.56
C ASN A 812 10.59 30.86 -37.93
N GLN A 813 11.61 30.01 -38.00
CA GLN A 813 11.97 29.27 -39.22
C GLN A 813 10.84 28.32 -39.67
N ALA A 814 10.23 27.58 -38.73
CA ALA A 814 9.08 26.72 -39.05
C ALA A 814 7.84 27.51 -39.52
N LEU A 815 7.66 28.75 -39.06
CA LEU A 815 6.59 29.64 -39.53
C LEU A 815 6.84 30.12 -40.97
N GLU A 816 8.07 30.23 -41.43
CA GLU A 816 8.34 30.52 -42.85
C GLU A 816 7.81 29.40 -43.75
N LEU A 817 7.86 28.15 -43.28
CA LEU A 817 7.31 26.97 -43.99
C LEU A 817 5.79 26.89 -43.89
N LYS A 818 5.21 27.20 -42.71
CA LYS A 818 3.76 27.16 -42.46
C LYS A 818 3.26 28.44 -41.76
N PRO A 819 3.13 29.58 -42.48
CA PRO A 819 2.85 30.89 -41.87
C PRO A 819 1.55 30.99 -41.08
N ASN A 820 0.54 30.21 -41.48
CA ASN A 820 -0.80 30.24 -40.88
C ASN A 820 -1.06 29.07 -39.92
N ASN A 821 -0.01 28.36 -39.47
CA ASN A 821 -0.18 27.25 -38.53
C ASN A 821 -0.51 27.80 -37.13
N LYS A 822 -1.78 27.66 -36.73
CA LYS A 822 -2.31 28.16 -35.47
C LYS A 822 -1.60 27.58 -34.24
N ASN A 823 -1.31 26.27 -34.25
CA ASN A 823 -0.62 25.60 -33.15
C ASN A 823 0.81 26.12 -33.00
N LEU A 824 1.51 26.32 -34.11
CA LEU A 824 2.86 26.88 -34.08
C LEU A 824 2.89 28.34 -33.60
N LEU A 825 1.95 29.17 -34.05
CA LEU A 825 1.83 30.54 -33.56
C LEU A 825 1.57 30.56 -32.04
N ARG A 826 0.70 29.66 -31.55
CA ARG A 826 0.46 29.49 -30.12
C ARG A 826 1.72 29.06 -29.38
N ASP A 827 2.43 28.05 -29.87
CA ASP A 827 3.67 27.55 -29.25
C ASP A 827 4.80 28.59 -29.27
N LYS A 828 4.83 29.46 -30.28
CA LYS A 828 5.72 30.63 -30.33
C LYS A 828 5.40 31.60 -29.19
N THR A 829 4.12 31.97 -29.04
CA THR A 829 3.71 32.88 -27.96
C THR A 829 3.98 32.31 -26.57
N ASP A 830 3.84 31.00 -26.40
CA ASP A 830 4.20 30.32 -25.16
C ASP A 830 5.70 30.48 -24.88
N THR A 831 6.58 30.15 -25.84
CA THR A 831 8.04 30.34 -25.70
C THR A 831 8.40 31.80 -25.39
N ILE A 832 7.75 32.78 -26.00
CA ILE A 832 7.99 34.20 -25.67
C ILE A 832 7.66 34.47 -24.18
N SER A 833 6.60 33.87 -23.65
CA SER A 833 6.26 34.01 -22.22
C SER A 833 7.29 33.36 -21.29
N TRP A 834 7.91 32.25 -21.70
CA TRP A 834 9.02 31.61 -20.98
C TRP A 834 10.28 32.49 -21.00
N ILE A 835 10.60 33.11 -22.14
CA ILE A 835 11.71 34.07 -22.23
C ILE A 835 11.43 35.28 -21.33
N ALA A 836 10.22 35.84 -21.38
CA ALA A 836 9.83 36.96 -20.53
C ALA A 836 9.94 36.62 -19.03
N THR A 837 9.52 35.41 -18.63
CA THR A 837 9.69 34.91 -17.27
C THR A 837 11.18 34.82 -16.91
N THR A 838 12.01 34.32 -17.82
CA THR A 838 13.46 34.20 -17.60
C THR A 838 14.13 35.57 -17.49
N ASP A 839 13.74 36.54 -18.33
CA ASP A 839 14.22 37.92 -18.27
C ASP A 839 13.81 38.61 -16.97
N GLU A 840 12.59 38.34 -16.47
CA GLU A 840 12.15 38.79 -15.15
C GLU A 840 13.03 38.24 -14.02
N ARG A 841 13.35 36.93 -14.04
CA ARG A 841 14.27 36.31 -13.06
C ARG A 841 15.69 36.87 -13.13
N LEU A 842 16.12 37.33 -14.30
CA LEU A 842 17.40 38.03 -14.49
C LEU A 842 17.37 39.51 -14.04
N GLY A 843 16.18 40.05 -13.74
CA GLY A 843 15.97 41.45 -13.34
C GLY A 843 15.63 42.41 -14.48
N ASN A 844 15.43 41.90 -15.71
CA ASN A 844 15.14 42.68 -16.91
C ASN A 844 13.63 42.92 -17.09
N LEU A 845 13.01 43.60 -16.12
CA LEU A 845 11.54 43.76 -16.04
C LEU A 845 10.91 44.40 -17.29
N ASN A 846 11.53 45.44 -17.85
CA ASN A 846 11.01 46.14 -19.02
C ASN A 846 11.03 45.26 -20.28
N ALA A 847 12.11 44.49 -20.46
CA ALA A 847 12.21 43.54 -21.58
C ALA A 847 11.15 42.44 -21.48
N ALA A 848 10.90 41.93 -20.27
CA ALA A 848 9.83 40.97 -20.02
C ALA A 848 8.45 41.54 -20.38
N LEU A 849 8.15 42.78 -19.98
CA LEU A 849 6.88 43.45 -20.33
C LEU A 849 6.70 43.65 -21.83
N GLU A 850 7.76 44.06 -22.53
CA GLU A 850 7.75 44.25 -23.99
C GLU A 850 7.47 42.93 -24.72
N MET A 851 8.16 41.85 -24.35
CA MET A 851 7.95 40.52 -24.90
C MET A 851 6.52 40.03 -24.67
N LEU A 852 5.96 40.23 -23.47
CA LEU A 852 4.59 39.84 -23.18
C LEU A 852 3.58 40.67 -23.97
N GLU A 853 3.86 41.95 -24.24
CA GLU A 853 2.99 42.77 -25.10
C GLU A 853 2.97 42.24 -26.53
N GLN A 854 4.15 41.92 -27.08
CA GLN A 854 4.28 41.28 -28.40
C GLN A 854 3.49 39.95 -28.46
N ALA A 855 3.68 39.07 -27.47
CA ALA A 855 2.95 37.80 -27.40
C ALA A 855 1.43 37.99 -27.31
N SER A 856 0.96 38.96 -26.51
CA SER A 856 -0.46 39.25 -26.39
C SER A 856 -1.05 39.78 -27.70
N GLN A 857 -0.30 40.59 -28.45
CA GLN A 857 -0.73 41.11 -29.74
C GLN A 857 -0.81 40.00 -30.80
N GLU A 858 0.16 39.07 -30.82
CA GLU A 858 0.10 37.90 -31.69
C GLU A 858 -1.16 37.05 -31.41
N LEU A 859 -1.47 36.78 -30.14
CA LEU A 859 -2.67 36.03 -29.74
C LEU A 859 -3.98 36.76 -30.11
N ILE A 860 -4.02 38.09 -29.96
CA ILE A 860 -5.18 38.90 -30.38
C ILE A 860 -5.39 38.80 -31.89
N ASN A 861 -4.33 38.94 -32.68
CA ASN A 861 -4.41 38.81 -34.14
C ASN A 861 -4.90 37.41 -34.56
N MET A 862 -4.51 36.36 -33.84
CA MET A 862 -5.02 35.01 -34.09
C MET A 862 -6.52 34.89 -33.82
N LEU A 863 -7.04 35.54 -32.77
CA LEU A 863 -8.47 35.54 -32.43
C LEU A 863 -9.34 36.23 -33.50
N GLU A 864 -8.80 37.16 -34.29
CA GLU A 864 -9.54 37.76 -35.41
C GLU A 864 -10.00 36.71 -36.44
N THR A 865 -9.20 35.66 -36.63
CA THR A 865 -9.49 34.56 -37.58
C THR A 865 -10.07 33.31 -36.91
N SER A 866 -10.01 33.22 -35.58
CA SER A 866 -10.32 32.01 -34.80
C SER A 866 -11.09 32.33 -33.51
N GLN A 867 -12.24 33.00 -33.65
CA GLN A 867 -12.99 33.56 -32.51
C GLN A 867 -13.52 32.51 -31.50
N ASN A 868 -13.60 31.23 -31.87
CA ASN A 868 -14.12 30.16 -31.01
C ASN A 868 -13.02 29.18 -30.55
N ASP A 869 -11.79 29.66 -30.37
CA ASP A 869 -10.68 28.82 -29.89
C ASP A 869 -10.39 29.07 -28.40
N ALA A 870 -10.90 28.19 -27.54
CA ALA A 870 -10.71 28.25 -26.10
C ALA A 870 -9.23 28.21 -25.69
N SER A 871 -8.38 27.55 -26.47
CA SER A 871 -6.95 27.44 -26.16
C SER A 871 -6.27 28.81 -26.28
N ILE A 872 -6.53 29.55 -27.35
CA ILE A 872 -5.96 30.90 -27.58
C ILE A 872 -6.39 31.86 -26.47
N TYR A 873 -7.67 31.81 -26.07
CA TYR A 873 -8.16 32.61 -24.94
C TYR A 873 -7.46 32.29 -23.62
N ASN A 874 -7.16 31.02 -23.36
CA ASN A 874 -6.41 30.61 -22.16
C ASN A 874 -4.96 31.12 -22.18
N TYR A 875 -4.25 31.01 -23.31
CA TYR A 875 -2.91 31.60 -23.45
C TYR A 875 -2.94 33.12 -23.27
N LEU A 876 -3.89 33.80 -23.91
CA LEU A 876 -4.05 35.26 -23.79
C LEU A 876 -4.32 35.67 -22.34
N ALA A 877 -5.15 34.92 -21.62
CA ALA A 877 -5.41 35.15 -20.20
C ALA A 877 -4.12 34.99 -19.36
N ASN A 878 -3.33 33.96 -19.61
CA ASN A 878 -2.05 33.75 -18.91
C ASN A 878 -1.05 34.87 -19.20
N THR A 879 -0.91 35.31 -20.45
CA THR A 879 -0.05 36.44 -20.83
C THR A 879 -0.51 37.72 -20.14
N TYR A 880 -1.81 38.03 -20.15
CA TYR A 880 -2.34 39.19 -19.44
C TYR A 880 -2.16 39.09 -17.92
N MET A 881 -2.27 37.91 -17.33
CA MET A 881 -1.95 37.70 -15.92
C MET A 881 -0.48 38.00 -15.62
N GLN A 882 0.46 37.53 -16.45
CA GLN A 882 1.88 37.84 -16.29
C GLN A 882 2.13 39.35 -16.39
N GLN A 883 1.54 40.03 -17.39
CA GLN A 883 1.66 41.49 -17.51
C GLN A 883 1.08 42.21 -16.30
N SER A 884 -0.13 41.84 -15.88
CA SER A 884 -0.79 42.40 -14.71
C SER A 884 0.09 42.24 -13.47
N PHE A 885 0.71 41.07 -13.32
CA PHE A 885 1.57 40.77 -12.20
C PHE A 885 2.80 41.67 -12.15
N LEU A 886 3.52 41.82 -13.26
CA LEU A 886 4.69 42.70 -13.35
C LEU A 886 4.31 44.18 -13.14
N LEU A 887 3.21 44.62 -13.74
CA LEU A 887 2.68 45.97 -13.56
C LEU A 887 2.20 46.23 -12.12
N SER A 888 1.83 45.19 -11.38
CA SER A 888 1.33 45.32 -10.02
C SER A 888 2.38 45.81 -9.03
N TYR A 889 3.67 45.79 -9.35
CA TYR A 889 4.72 46.32 -8.48
C TYR A 889 4.88 47.84 -8.58
N PHE A 890 4.47 48.44 -9.69
CA PHE A 890 4.52 49.89 -9.87
C PHE A 890 3.52 50.60 -8.93
N PRO A 891 3.77 51.85 -8.52
CA PRO A 891 2.87 52.57 -7.62
C PRO A 891 1.44 52.71 -8.16
N ASN A 892 1.28 52.94 -9.46
CA ASN A 892 -0.02 53.04 -10.11
C ASN A 892 -0.56 51.67 -10.52
N LYS A 893 -1.50 51.13 -9.73
CA LYS A 893 -2.10 49.81 -9.98
C LYS A 893 -3.15 49.78 -11.09
N LYS A 894 -3.50 50.93 -11.72
CA LYS A 894 -4.56 50.99 -12.74
C LYS A 894 -4.23 50.13 -13.97
N ALA A 895 -3.00 50.19 -14.45
CA ALA A 895 -2.56 49.41 -15.61
C ALA A 895 -2.58 47.89 -15.30
N ALA A 896 -2.16 47.52 -14.09
CA ALA A 896 -2.25 46.14 -13.60
C ALA A 896 -3.72 45.66 -13.56
N PHE A 897 -4.61 46.41 -12.92
CA PHE A 897 -6.04 46.08 -12.85
C PHE A 897 -6.66 45.86 -14.23
N LEU A 898 -6.38 46.75 -15.20
CA LEU A 898 -6.91 46.61 -16.56
C LEU A 898 -6.41 45.34 -17.26
N LYS A 899 -5.15 44.93 -17.05
CA LYS A 899 -4.64 43.67 -17.58
C LYS A 899 -5.27 42.46 -16.87
N ALA A 900 -5.46 42.50 -15.55
CA ALA A 900 -6.17 41.44 -14.81
C ALA A 900 -7.65 41.29 -15.25
N GLU A 901 -8.32 42.40 -15.53
CA GLU A 901 -9.68 42.40 -16.08
C GLU A 901 -9.71 41.77 -17.48
N LYS A 902 -8.77 42.14 -18.35
CA LYS A 902 -8.62 41.49 -19.67
C LYS A 902 -8.35 40.00 -19.54
N ALA A 903 -7.51 39.58 -18.59
CA ALA A 903 -7.26 38.16 -18.33
C ALA A 903 -8.53 37.42 -17.91
N THR A 904 -9.27 37.97 -16.95
CA THR A 904 -10.52 37.39 -16.43
C THR A 904 -11.58 37.27 -17.52
N ASN A 905 -11.67 38.28 -18.40
CA ASN A 905 -12.58 38.25 -19.54
C ASN A 905 -12.16 37.20 -20.58
N ALA A 906 -10.87 37.11 -20.92
CA ALA A 906 -10.36 36.14 -21.87
C ALA A 906 -10.60 34.69 -21.39
N ILE A 907 -10.24 34.36 -20.16
CA ILE A 907 -10.47 33.00 -19.64
C ILE A 907 -11.95 32.68 -19.45
N ASN A 908 -12.81 33.68 -19.18
CA ASN A 908 -14.25 33.44 -19.17
C ASN A 908 -14.80 33.04 -20.54
N GLN A 909 -14.23 33.55 -21.65
CA GLN A 909 -14.58 33.09 -23.00
C GLN A 909 -14.22 31.62 -23.19
N ALA A 910 -13.01 31.21 -22.79
CA ALA A 910 -12.61 29.79 -22.82
C ALA A 910 -13.52 28.90 -21.96
N ARG A 911 -13.85 29.37 -20.74
CA ARG A 911 -14.73 28.66 -19.79
C ARG A 911 -16.16 28.50 -20.31
N ILE A 912 -16.68 29.45 -21.08
CA ILE A 912 -18.02 29.34 -21.69
C ILE A 912 -18.02 28.27 -22.78
N GLN A 913 -16.92 28.13 -23.53
CA GLN A 913 -16.78 27.13 -24.60
C GLN A 913 -16.62 25.71 -24.04
N ASP A 914 -15.90 25.53 -22.93
CA ASP A 914 -15.82 24.26 -22.20
C ASP A 914 -16.05 24.45 -20.69
N PRO A 915 -17.33 24.44 -20.25
CA PRO A 915 -17.69 24.65 -18.85
C PRO A 915 -17.22 23.54 -17.90
N LYS A 916 -16.92 22.34 -18.41
CA LYS A 916 -16.52 21.19 -17.58
C LYS A 916 -15.00 21.16 -17.34
N ASN A 917 -14.24 21.95 -18.09
CA ASN A 917 -12.80 22.02 -17.95
C ASN A 917 -12.38 22.67 -16.61
N GLN A 918 -11.91 21.85 -15.68
CA GLN A 918 -11.47 22.31 -14.36
C GLN A 918 -10.29 23.29 -14.43
N LYS A 919 -9.43 23.19 -15.46
CA LYS A 919 -8.30 24.12 -15.66
C LYS A 919 -8.83 25.52 -15.96
N PHE A 920 -9.80 25.65 -16.87
CA PHE A 920 -10.41 26.95 -17.18
C PHE A 920 -11.17 27.55 -16.00
N GLN A 921 -11.88 26.73 -15.22
CA GLN A 921 -12.54 27.18 -13.99
C GLN A 921 -11.51 27.74 -12.98
N ARG A 922 -10.43 26.99 -12.72
CA ARG A 922 -9.39 27.40 -11.77
C ARG A 922 -8.68 28.67 -12.22
N THR A 923 -8.33 28.78 -13.50
CA THR A 923 -7.69 29.99 -14.06
C THR A 923 -8.63 31.20 -14.02
N PHE A 924 -9.94 30.99 -14.21
CA PHE A 924 -10.94 32.04 -14.05
C PHE A 924 -10.99 32.57 -12.62
N TYR A 925 -11.12 31.71 -11.61
CA TYR A 925 -11.14 32.17 -10.22
C TYR A 925 -9.81 32.77 -9.76
N ARG A 926 -8.68 32.27 -10.27
CA ARG A 926 -7.36 32.89 -10.06
C ARG A 926 -7.27 34.30 -10.62
N SER A 927 -7.67 34.50 -11.86
CA SER A 927 -7.65 35.84 -12.48
C SER A 927 -8.64 36.79 -11.82
N LEU A 928 -9.83 36.30 -11.45
CA LEU A 928 -10.85 37.08 -10.75
C LEU A 928 -10.38 37.52 -9.35
N ALA A 929 -9.80 36.63 -8.55
CA ALA A 929 -9.28 36.97 -7.23
C ALA A 929 -8.16 38.02 -7.32
N TYR A 930 -7.24 37.85 -8.28
CA TYR A 930 -6.17 38.79 -8.52
C TYR A 930 -6.67 40.16 -9.03
N GLN A 931 -7.68 40.16 -9.92
CA GLN A 931 -8.37 41.37 -10.36
C GLN A 931 -9.02 42.10 -9.17
N LEU A 932 -9.69 41.37 -8.28
CA LEU A 932 -10.30 41.92 -7.08
C LEU A 932 -9.24 42.54 -6.17
N MET A 933 -8.13 41.83 -5.91
CA MET A 933 -7.02 42.34 -5.10
C MET A 933 -6.52 43.72 -5.58
N LEU A 934 -6.46 43.93 -6.89
CA LEU A 934 -6.04 45.18 -7.53
C LEU A 934 -7.14 46.25 -7.66
N LEU A 935 -8.39 45.92 -7.33
CA LEU A 935 -9.51 46.85 -7.37
C LEU A 935 -9.26 48.01 -6.40
N ASP A 936 -9.54 49.22 -6.87
CA ASP A 936 -9.44 50.47 -6.10
C ASP A 936 -9.97 50.27 -4.66
N LYS A 937 -9.18 50.72 -3.67
CA LYS A 937 -9.43 50.53 -2.24
C LYS A 937 -10.80 51.07 -1.81
N ASN A 938 -11.32 52.07 -2.52
CA ASN A 938 -12.63 52.68 -2.24
C ASN A 938 -13.82 51.94 -2.88
N LYS A 939 -13.59 50.88 -3.65
CA LYS A 939 -14.64 50.10 -4.33
C LYS A 939 -14.77 48.71 -3.71
N THR A 940 -16.00 48.21 -3.57
CA THR A 940 -16.30 46.83 -3.13
C THR A 940 -16.87 46.01 -4.29
N SER A 941 -16.88 44.68 -4.16
CA SER A 941 -17.44 43.76 -5.18
C SER A 941 -18.02 42.52 -4.51
N GLU A 942 -19.25 42.17 -4.87
CA GLU A 942 -19.90 40.95 -4.34
C GLU A 942 -19.27 39.66 -4.87
N ARG A 943 -18.51 39.72 -5.97
CA ARG A 943 -17.84 38.57 -6.59
C ARG A 943 -16.79 37.90 -5.70
N VAL A 944 -16.38 38.54 -4.60
CA VAL A 944 -15.53 37.93 -3.57
C VAL A 944 -16.20 36.69 -2.97
N LYS A 945 -17.54 36.72 -2.81
CA LYS A 945 -18.31 35.57 -2.31
C LYS A 945 -18.23 34.38 -3.27
N ASP A 946 -18.26 34.64 -4.58
CA ASP A 946 -18.13 33.60 -5.62
C ASP A 946 -16.75 32.91 -5.52
N VAL A 947 -15.69 33.69 -5.28
CA VAL A 947 -14.32 33.17 -5.12
C VAL A 947 -14.20 32.31 -3.85
N LEU A 948 -14.71 32.79 -2.71
CA LEU A 948 -14.69 32.06 -1.45
C LEU A 948 -15.48 30.74 -1.53
N SER A 949 -16.67 30.77 -2.14
CA SER A 949 -17.46 29.56 -2.36
C SER A 949 -16.72 28.54 -3.25
N TYR A 950 -15.99 29.00 -4.26
CA TYR A 950 -15.17 28.11 -5.08
C TYR A 950 -14.02 27.47 -4.28
N ILE A 951 -13.32 28.24 -3.44
CA ILE A 951 -12.24 27.72 -2.59
C ILE A 951 -12.78 26.69 -1.58
N ASP A 952 -13.89 27.00 -0.91
CA ASP A 952 -14.50 26.11 0.09
C ASP A 952 -14.90 24.74 -0.48
N ASN A 953 -15.28 24.69 -1.76
CA ASN A 953 -15.61 23.44 -2.45
C ASN A 953 -14.38 22.64 -2.91
N GLN A 954 -13.23 23.29 -3.13
CA GLN A 954 -12.04 22.67 -3.74
C GLN A 954 -10.93 22.34 -2.73
N GLY A 955 -10.94 22.97 -1.54
CA GLY A 955 -9.87 22.86 -0.55
C GLY A 955 -8.57 23.55 -0.99
N PHE A 956 -7.44 23.18 -0.35
CA PHE A 956 -6.11 23.73 -0.65
C PHE A 956 -5.18 22.72 -1.31
N SER A 957 -5.76 21.84 -2.15
CA SER A 957 -5.06 20.75 -2.85
C SER A 957 -3.92 21.18 -3.78
N ASN A 958 -3.85 22.45 -4.17
CA ASN A 958 -2.72 22.97 -4.95
C ASN A 958 -2.35 24.42 -4.65
N THR A 959 -1.11 24.79 -5.03
CA THR A 959 -0.53 26.12 -4.79
C THR A 959 -1.29 27.25 -5.49
N THR A 960 -2.03 26.94 -6.56
CA THR A 960 -2.92 27.93 -7.19
C THR A 960 -4.05 28.32 -6.23
N LEU A 961 -4.77 27.36 -5.64
CA LEU A 961 -5.87 27.62 -4.72
C LEU A 961 -5.41 28.41 -3.48
N ILE A 962 -4.22 28.09 -2.96
CA ILE A 962 -3.57 28.86 -1.88
C ILE A 962 -3.37 30.32 -2.30
N ASN A 963 -2.84 30.57 -3.50
CA ASN A 963 -2.66 31.94 -4.00
C ASN A 963 -3.99 32.69 -4.20
N ILE A 964 -5.07 32.00 -4.59
CA ILE A 964 -6.41 32.64 -4.70
C ILE A 964 -6.86 33.14 -3.33
N GLN A 965 -6.70 32.34 -2.27
CA GLN A 965 -7.02 32.74 -0.89
C GLN A 965 -6.17 33.93 -0.44
N ILE A 966 -4.87 33.90 -0.72
CA ILE A 966 -3.92 35.00 -0.43
C ILE A 966 -4.38 36.31 -1.12
N ASP A 967 -4.80 36.25 -2.38
CA ASP A 967 -5.29 37.42 -3.12
C ASP A 967 -6.57 38.00 -2.49
N VAL A 968 -7.47 37.14 -1.99
CA VAL A 968 -8.67 37.56 -1.25
C VAL A 968 -8.32 38.18 0.11
N ILE A 969 -7.35 37.63 0.83
CA ILE A 969 -6.87 38.21 2.10
C ILE A 969 -6.30 39.63 1.84
N HIS A 970 -5.49 39.80 0.80
CA HIS A 970 -4.99 41.11 0.40
C HIS A 970 -6.11 42.08 -0.01
N TYR A 971 -7.15 41.60 -0.70
CA TYR A 971 -8.34 42.40 -1.02
C TYR A 971 -9.00 43.00 0.22
N LEU A 972 -9.15 42.20 1.28
CA LEU A 972 -9.76 42.59 2.56
C LEU A 972 -8.87 43.57 3.33
N ILE A 973 -7.57 43.30 3.40
CA ILE A 973 -6.58 44.20 4.04
C ILE A 973 -6.59 45.58 3.39
N ASN A 974 -6.60 45.65 2.06
CA ASN A 974 -6.63 46.91 1.32
C ASN A 974 -7.88 47.77 1.60
N ARG A 975 -8.93 47.17 2.17
CA ARG A 975 -10.21 47.81 2.55
C ARG A 975 -10.40 47.95 4.05
N ASN A 976 -9.35 47.69 4.83
CA ASN A 976 -9.37 47.76 6.29
C ASN A 976 -10.35 46.76 6.96
N LEU A 977 -10.67 45.64 6.30
CA LEU A 977 -11.47 44.54 6.84
C LEU A 977 -10.55 43.51 7.52
N LEU A 978 -9.83 43.95 8.55
CA LEU A 978 -8.71 43.19 9.13
C LEU A 978 -9.15 41.89 9.82
N ARG A 979 -10.30 41.87 10.49
CA ARG A 979 -10.83 40.66 11.14
C ARG A 979 -11.16 39.55 10.16
N GLU A 980 -11.87 39.89 9.07
CA GLU A 980 -12.18 38.92 8.02
C GLU A 980 -10.90 38.39 7.34
N ALA A 981 -9.90 39.25 7.17
CA ALA A 981 -8.59 38.85 6.64
C ALA A 981 -7.86 37.88 7.57
N GLU A 982 -7.92 38.11 8.89
CA GLU A 982 -7.33 37.26 9.92
C GLU A 982 -8.03 35.90 10.00
N ASP A 983 -9.38 35.87 9.97
CA ASP A 983 -10.15 34.62 9.96
C ASP A 983 -9.80 33.74 8.75
N LEU A 984 -9.69 34.35 7.57
CA LEU A 984 -9.31 33.66 6.33
C LEU A 984 -7.85 33.18 6.33
N LEU A 985 -6.95 33.92 7.01
CA LEU A 985 -5.57 33.53 7.19
C LEU A 985 -5.45 32.34 8.16
N LEU A 986 -6.15 32.39 9.29
CA LEU A 986 -6.19 31.28 10.26
C LEU A 986 -6.76 30.02 9.62
N LYS A 987 -7.80 30.14 8.78
CA LYS A 987 -8.36 29.03 8.01
C LYS A 987 -7.33 28.41 7.06
N LEU A 988 -6.48 29.23 6.44
CA LEU A 988 -5.41 28.76 5.57
C LEU A 988 -4.30 28.07 6.37
N GLU A 989 -3.81 28.70 7.44
CA GLU A 989 -2.70 28.18 8.27
C GLU A 989 -3.07 26.90 9.05
N SER A 990 -4.34 26.72 9.42
CA SER A 990 -4.83 25.53 10.12
C SER A 990 -5.14 24.34 9.20
N ASN A 991 -5.06 24.51 7.88
CA ASN A 991 -5.36 23.44 6.94
C ASN A 991 -4.17 22.48 6.73
N SER A 992 -4.43 21.18 6.79
CA SER A 992 -3.40 20.14 6.63
C SER A 992 -2.69 20.17 5.27
N ASP A 993 -3.44 20.36 4.18
CA ASP A 993 -2.88 20.40 2.82
C ASP A 993 -1.95 21.60 2.65
N PHE A 994 -2.32 22.73 3.26
CA PHE A 994 -1.46 23.91 3.29
C PHE A 994 -0.17 23.63 4.06
N ILE A 995 -0.25 23.10 5.30
CA ILE A 995 0.90 22.79 6.16
C ILE A 995 1.86 21.81 5.48
N GLU A 996 1.34 20.70 4.94
CA GLU A 996 2.13 19.71 4.22
C GLU A 996 2.86 20.35 3.04
N ARG A 997 2.17 21.19 2.28
CA ARG A 997 2.71 21.76 1.05
C ARG A 997 3.74 22.85 1.29
N ILE A 998 3.56 23.71 2.29
CA ILE A 998 4.58 24.71 2.65
C ILE A 998 5.80 24.09 3.36
N SER A 999 5.69 22.86 3.87
CA SER A 999 6.83 22.14 4.44
C SER A 999 7.87 21.73 3.38
N ASP A 1000 7.44 21.54 2.13
CA ASP A 1000 8.31 21.32 0.98
C ASP A 1000 8.74 22.66 0.35
N THR A 1001 9.77 23.28 0.95
CA THR A 1001 10.37 24.52 0.48
C THR A 1001 11.31 24.32 -0.73
N SER A 1002 11.50 23.08 -1.19
CA SER A 1002 12.28 22.80 -2.42
C SER A 1002 11.60 23.35 -3.67
N LYS A 1003 10.26 23.51 -3.64
CA LYS A 1003 9.48 24.07 -4.75
C LYS A 1003 9.35 25.59 -4.62
N ILE A 1004 9.76 26.29 -5.68
CA ILE A 1004 9.75 27.76 -5.78
C ILE A 1004 8.35 28.34 -5.50
N GLU A 1005 7.29 27.68 -5.98
CA GLU A 1005 5.91 28.16 -5.81
C GLU A 1005 5.43 28.09 -4.35
N ASN A 1006 5.84 27.06 -3.62
CA ASN A 1006 5.50 26.89 -2.20
C ASN A 1006 6.23 27.93 -1.36
N LEU A 1007 7.53 28.13 -1.63
CA LEU A 1007 8.33 29.17 -0.99
C LEU A 1007 7.74 30.58 -1.21
N ALA A 1008 7.32 30.88 -2.44
CA ALA A 1008 6.68 32.15 -2.76
C ALA A 1008 5.36 32.36 -2.01
N ALA A 1009 4.58 31.30 -1.78
CA ALA A 1009 3.37 31.38 -0.96
C ALA A 1009 3.70 31.63 0.52
N LEU A 1010 4.70 30.94 1.07
CA LEU A 1010 5.17 31.12 2.45
C LEU A 1010 5.65 32.56 2.71
N ILE A 1011 6.44 33.13 1.79
CA ILE A 1011 6.90 34.52 1.88
C ILE A 1011 5.71 35.48 1.95
N LYS A 1012 4.71 35.32 1.08
CA LYS A 1012 3.51 36.19 1.07
C LYS A 1012 2.72 36.06 2.38
N VAL A 1013 2.56 34.84 2.91
CA VAL A 1013 1.85 34.59 4.16
C VAL A 1013 2.54 35.29 5.34
N ASN A 1014 3.87 35.17 5.45
CA ASN A 1014 4.62 35.86 6.51
C ASN A 1014 4.51 37.39 6.41
N LEU A 1015 4.53 37.95 5.19
CA LEU A 1015 4.29 39.38 5.00
C LEU A 1015 2.85 39.80 5.35
N ILE A 1016 1.85 38.96 5.07
CA ILE A 1016 0.47 39.20 5.50
C ILE A 1016 0.37 39.21 7.04
N LYS A 1017 1.00 38.24 7.72
CA LYS A 1017 1.06 38.19 9.19
C LYS A 1017 1.67 39.46 9.76
N ALA A 1018 2.76 39.95 9.17
CA ALA A 1018 3.37 41.21 9.58
C ALA A 1018 2.42 42.41 9.44
N LYS A 1019 1.61 42.47 8.37
CA LYS A 1019 0.60 43.53 8.17
C LYS A 1019 -0.56 43.46 9.17
N LEU A 1020 -0.99 42.26 9.54
CA LEU A 1020 -2.11 42.05 10.46
C LEU A 1020 -1.69 42.12 11.95
N ALA A 1021 -0.41 41.96 12.26
CA ALA A 1021 0.10 41.97 13.62
C ALA A 1021 -0.19 43.30 14.35
N GLU A 1022 -0.92 43.19 15.47
CA GLU A 1022 -1.23 44.32 16.35
C GLU A 1022 -0.03 44.74 17.20
N ASP A 1023 0.78 43.78 17.65
CA ASP A 1023 1.97 44.04 18.45
C ASP A 1023 3.27 44.08 17.62
N LYS A 1024 4.22 44.88 18.10
CA LYS A 1024 5.50 45.12 17.41
C LYS A 1024 6.36 43.85 17.33
N ILE A 1025 6.27 42.94 18.29
CA ILE A 1025 7.12 41.75 18.37
C ILE A 1025 6.68 40.75 17.31
N ALA A 1026 5.39 40.42 17.23
CA ALA A 1026 4.84 39.55 16.20
C ALA A 1026 5.08 40.09 14.79
N ARG A 1027 4.97 41.42 14.60
CA ARG A 1027 5.31 42.07 13.33
C ARG A 1027 6.77 41.86 12.94
N GLN A 1028 7.69 42.10 13.88
CA GLN A 1028 9.13 41.91 13.65
C GLN A 1028 9.47 40.44 13.39
N GLN A 1029 8.86 39.52 14.14
CA GLN A 1029 9.05 38.09 13.95
C GLN A 1029 8.60 37.64 12.55
N ALA A 1030 7.40 38.00 12.13
CA ALA A 1030 6.88 37.64 10.81
C ALA A 1030 7.73 38.23 9.67
N CYS A 1031 8.23 39.47 9.81
CA CYS A 1031 9.16 40.05 8.85
C CYS A 1031 10.52 39.32 8.84
N GLN A 1032 11.02 38.87 9.99
CA GLN A 1032 12.25 38.08 10.06
C GLN A 1032 12.07 36.68 9.44
N GLU A 1033 10.93 36.02 9.66
CA GLU A 1033 10.59 34.74 9.04
C GLU A 1033 10.49 34.87 7.51
N ALA A 1034 9.97 35.98 7.00
CA ALA A 1034 9.97 36.27 5.56
C ALA A 1034 11.40 36.44 5.00
N ILE A 1035 12.31 37.11 5.74
CA ILE A 1035 13.72 37.25 5.32
C ILE A 1035 14.40 35.88 5.29
N ASN A 1036 14.25 35.08 6.36
CA ASN A 1036 14.87 33.76 6.46
C ASN A 1036 14.44 32.88 5.27
N ALA A 1037 13.13 32.84 4.96
CA ALA A 1037 12.63 32.10 3.80
C ALA A 1037 13.19 32.60 2.46
N ILE A 1038 13.44 33.91 2.33
CA ILE A 1038 14.05 34.49 1.12
C ILE A 1038 15.55 34.17 1.02
N GLU A 1039 16.27 34.14 2.14
CA GLU A 1039 17.73 33.96 2.19
C GLU A 1039 18.18 32.50 2.13
N GLU A 1040 17.40 31.57 2.69
CA GLU A 1040 17.67 30.13 2.68
C GLU A 1040 17.86 29.54 1.27
N ASN A 1041 17.34 30.19 0.23
CA ASN A 1041 17.39 29.70 -1.16
C ASN A 1041 18.02 30.72 -2.13
N ASN A 1042 19.21 31.24 -1.78
CA ASN A 1042 19.89 32.28 -2.55
C ASN A 1042 20.63 31.76 -3.81
N ASN A 1043 19.87 31.33 -4.82
CA ASN A 1043 20.43 30.75 -6.06
C ASN A 1043 20.72 31.78 -7.16
N GLY A 1044 20.96 33.05 -6.80
CA GLY A 1044 21.19 34.11 -7.78
C GLY A 1044 19.94 34.63 -8.50
N ASP A 1045 18.73 34.23 -8.08
CA ASP A 1045 17.46 34.76 -8.58
C ASP A 1045 17.30 36.25 -8.22
N LYS A 1046 17.20 37.09 -9.25
CA LYS A 1046 17.01 38.56 -9.17
C LYS A 1046 15.56 38.97 -9.40
N SER A 1047 14.63 38.00 -9.39
CA SER A 1047 13.21 38.21 -9.56
C SER A 1047 12.66 39.34 -8.70
N ILE A 1048 11.73 40.12 -9.28
CA ILE A 1048 10.96 41.11 -8.52
C ILE A 1048 10.11 40.44 -7.44
N LYS A 1049 9.70 39.19 -7.66
CA LYS A 1049 8.94 38.37 -6.71
C LYS A 1049 9.68 38.08 -5.41
N ARG A 1050 11.01 38.21 -5.43
CA ARG A 1050 11.88 37.98 -4.28
C ARG A 1050 12.42 39.30 -3.74
N THR A 1051 12.97 40.13 -4.62
CA THR A 1051 13.62 41.39 -4.23
C THR A 1051 12.65 42.41 -3.65
N TYR A 1052 11.40 42.47 -4.12
CA TYR A 1052 10.39 43.38 -3.56
C TYR A 1052 9.94 42.97 -2.15
N PRO A 1053 9.47 41.72 -1.90
CA PRO A 1053 9.21 41.22 -0.54
C PRO A 1053 10.37 41.36 0.43
N LEU A 1054 11.60 41.17 -0.06
CA LEU A 1054 12.81 41.34 0.75
C LEU A 1054 12.92 42.78 1.26
N ILE A 1055 12.82 43.77 0.37
CA ILE A 1055 12.88 45.19 0.77
C ILE A 1055 11.73 45.51 1.72
N GLN A 1056 10.52 45.02 1.45
CA GLN A 1056 9.39 45.19 2.36
C GLN A 1056 9.74 44.70 3.77
N ALA A 1057 10.22 43.46 3.91
CA ALA A 1057 10.58 42.90 5.20
C ALA A 1057 11.71 43.69 5.91
N TYR A 1058 12.73 44.14 5.18
CA TYR A 1058 13.79 45.00 5.71
C TYR A 1058 13.30 46.38 6.13
N THR A 1059 12.38 46.98 5.37
CA THR A 1059 11.70 48.25 5.72
C THR A 1059 10.87 48.07 7.00
N CYS A 1060 10.12 46.97 7.12
CA CYS A 1060 9.38 46.62 8.35
C CYS A 1060 10.29 46.52 9.59
N LEU A 1061 11.52 46.01 9.43
CA LEU A 1061 12.51 45.91 10.51
C LEU A 1061 13.33 47.19 10.73
N ASN A 1062 13.11 48.26 9.96
CA ASN A 1062 13.94 49.48 9.92
C ASN A 1062 15.42 49.21 9.61
N LYS A 1063 15.70 48.23 8.73
CA LYS A 1063 17.04 47.78 8.33
C LYS A 1063 17.33 48.00 6.83
N GLU A 1064 16.74 49.04 6.24
CA GLU A 1064 16.80 49.29 4.79
C GLU A 1064 18.22 49.44 4.23
N SER A 1065 19.18 49.88 5.05
CA SER A 1065 20.59 50.01 4.66
C SER A 1065 21.21 48.68 4.22
N GLU A 1066 20.71 47.55 4.73
CA GLU A 1066 21.20 46.21 4.39
C GLU A 1066 20.83 45.81 2.95
N VAL A 1067 19.80 46.42 2.36
CA VAL A 1067 19.33 46.14 0.99
C VAL A 1067 19.42 47.36 0.05
N GLY A 1068 20.21 48.38 0.43
CA GLY A 1068 20.28 49.66 -0.29
C GLY A 1068 20.55 49.54 -1.80
N THR A 1069 21.47 48.67 -2.20
CA THR A 1069 21.78 48.44 -3.62
C THR A 1069 20.61 47.82 -4.40
N ILE A 1070 19.85 46.92 -3.77
CA ILE A 1070 18.68 46.28 -4.39
C ILE A 1070 17.54 47.31 -4.48
N LYS A 1071 17.33 48.08 -3.40
CA LYS A 1071 16.32 49.16 -3.34
C LYS A 1071 16.55 50.21 -4.43
N SER A 1072 17.79 50.68 -4.62
CA SER A 1072 18.12 51.65 -5.68
C SER A 1072 17.79 51.13 -7.08
N LYS A 1073 18.11 49.87 -7.37
CA LYS A 1073 17.79 49.25 -8.68
C LYS A 1073 16.29 49.16 -8.95
N LEU A 1074 15.47 48.88 -7.93
CA LEU A 1074 14.02 48.88 -8.10
C LEU A 1074 13.45 50.29 -8.28
N ILE A 1075 14.04 51.29 -7.62
CA ILE A 1075 13.68 52.70 -7.82
C ILE A 1075 14.02 53.16 -9.24
N GLU A 1076 15.15 52.75 -9.81
CA GLU A 1076 15.51 52.99 -11.22
C GLU A 1076 14.49 52.40 -12.19
N LEU A 1077 13.86 51.27 -11.82
CA LEU A 1077 12.76 50.66 -12.58
C LEU A 1077 11.40 51.34 -12.32
N GLY A 1078 11.32 52.38 -11.50
CA GLY A 1078 10.08 53.10 -11.18
C GLY A 1078 9.24 52.48 -10.05
N ILE A 1079 9.80 51.55 -9.28
CA ILE A 1079 9.15 50.91 -8.13
C ILE A 1079 9.61 51.61 -6.86
N THR A 1080 8.68 52.29 -6.16
CA THR A 1080 9.03 53.20 -5.05
C THR A 1080 8.25 52.95 -3.76
N ASN A 1081 7.17 52.17 -3.81
CA ASN A 1081 6.33 51.89 -2.63
C ASN A 1081 6.76 50.57 -1.99
N PHE A 1082 7.52 50.62 -0.90
CA PHE A 1082 8.04 49.44 -0.18
C PHE A 1082 7.46 49.27 1.22
N ASP A 1083 6.53 50.14 1.63
CA ASP A 1083 5.97 50.09 2.96
C ASP A 1083 5.03 48.87 3.09
N LEU A 1084 5.13 48.21 4.24
CA LEU A 1084 4.25 47.09 4.64
C LEU A 1084 3.00 47.61 5.34
#